data_AF-A0A9D8QP23-F1
#
_entry.id   AF-A0A9D8QP23-F1
#
_cell.length_a   1.000
_cell.length_b   1.000
_cell.length_c   1.000
_cell.angle_alpha   90.00
_cell.angle_beta   90.00
_cell.angle_gamma   90.00
#
_symmetry.space_group_name_H-M   'P 1'
#
loop_
_entity.id
_entity.type
_entity.pdbx_description
1 polymer ?
#
loop_
_entity_poly.entity_id
_entity_poly.type
_entity_poly.pdbx_seq_one_letter_code
_entity_poly.pdbx_strand_id
1 'polypeptide(L)'
;MKRAFLNFCASTALFAALACGTSCTHVECDAVQIPSAAEILGYPEESGQELVYSTGFENPDEPEIKLGEGFRFVPGEGNNGNGGLRGERLEKPRPETALSTIVTLPPGRIKPGVNYRVTLSVKGKNLRHVSRPVPPASHRFLEVFYSDSKTGARSFENRRVVPFAKPPEGDEFQNFSCTFPGIEGADTHLRLMVYLDFMGTIWFDDLRVYSEGVIADAFLAEPACATFFTDSGCYRIKVYLPGQTPSPAAVVEFLSGGRVLHRQTVVPENGFQTGDFGKDLPKGEGTLRITLADSEKKVRLKTVEIPVFVRDREKMPEGACTLDPEGFLCKDGKRFLPLGLFLVMPPDQLEEHLQRLGASPYNFVTFYSAFSMAPASDKEKIGALRKGLDNFHVRGLKVLFPLLGFYQANSNYVKHGWSGETTTSGMTGKLARSLRDHPAILGWYLTDELSAEHLAVPIEMRRILNREDPYHPTFTLTNLESELPNYAHSGDIVIVDPYPLTTKAHGSASVKSKCAVFSGAGQLAGTPVWSAPQGFSWGTQGKNLQKFHDYIDPGEEDMRSMMLLSLLNGAKGICMYVYPFLYTKAQKDEYAKYGLQNYPEDMWQRQIRAGAAVRKLEPYFISSQPVPEIRIENRGKAEVKARPWRTEDGKTALVIVGTGGGEADAVITVPGCDGLKSEFGHTENLGAGKYRFTSKDLASDILFEKP
;
A
#
# COMPACT_ATOMS: atom_id res chain seq x y z
N MET A 1 -22.77 -45.54 2.93
CA MET A 1 -22.18 -44.73 1.85
C MET A 1 -21.10 -43.87 2.45
N LYS A 2 -19.87 -44.07 1.99
CA LYS A 2 -18.62 -43.54 2.54
C LYS A 2 -18.31 -42.17 1.92
N ARG A 3 -17.97 -41.17 2.74
CA ARG A 3 -16.87 -40.18 2.56
C ARG A 3 -17.12 -38.94 3.43
N ALA A 4 -16.47 -38.91 4.59
CA ALA A 4 -15.99 -37.73 5.29
C ALA A 4 -15.03 -38.23 6.38
N PHE A 5 -13.97 -37.48 6.67
CA PHE A 5 -12.82 -37.79 7.54
C PHE A 5 -11.66 -38.55 6.89
N LEU A 6 -10.66 -37.79 6.42
CA LEU A 6 -9.24 -37.89 6.80
C LEU A 6 -8.43 -36.97 5.86
N ASN A 7 -7.81 -35.93 6.40
CA ASN A 7 -6.55 -35.36 5.92
C ASN A 7 -5.98 -34.45 7.02
N PHE A 8 -5.15 -35.06 7.87
CA PHE A 8 -4.21 -34.39 8.77
C PHE A 8 -2.94 -35.26 8.80
N CYS A 9 -1.78 -34.61 8.83
CA CYS A 9 -0.42 -35.15 8.89
C CYS A 9 0.27 -35.57 7.57
N ALA A 10 1.00 -34.62 6.99
CA ALA A 10 2.31 -34.89 6.37
C ALA A 10 3.14 -33.59 6.33
N SER A 11 3.68 -33.16 7.47
CA SER A 11 4.64 -32.05 7.55
C SER A 11 5.60 -32.27 8.71
N THR A 12 6.49 -33.26 8.59
CA THR A 12 7.73 -33.39 9.36
C THR A 12 8.51 -34.58 8.82
N ALA A 13 9.48 -34.34 7.93
CA ALA A 13 10.71 -35.14 7.78
C ALA A 13 11.53 -34.64 6.59
N LEU A 14 12.45 -33.70 6.82
CA LEU A 14 13.63 -33.57 5.97
C LEU A 14 14.86 -33.22 6.82
N PHE A 15 15.24 -34.13 7.72
CA PHE A 15 16.59 -34.20 8.29
C PHE A 15 16.78 -35.59 8.92
N ALA A 16 17.33 -36.54 8.13
CA ALA A 16 18.21 -37.63 8.55
C ALA A 16 18.34 -38.64 7.40
N ALA A 17 19.48 -38.63 6.71
CA ALA A 17 19.89 -39.72 5.83
C ALA A 17 20.52 -40.86 6.65
N LEU A 18 20.42 -42.09 6.12
CA LEU A 18 21.05 -43.36 6.51
C LEU A 18 20.42 -44.15 7.66
N ALA A 19 19.58 -45.15 7.33
CA ALA A 19 19.82 -46.58 7.59
C ALA A 19 18.52 -47.41 7.45
N CYS A 20 18.69 -48.67 7.02
CA CYS A 20 17.70 -49.74 6.90
C CYS A 20 16.74 -49.70 5.70
N GLY A 21 17.01 -50.60 4.76
CA GLY A 21 16.09 -50.97 3.70
C GLY A 21 14.95 -51.84 4.21
N THR A 22 13.75 -51.49 3.78
CA THR A 22 12.63 -52.41 3.57
C THR A 22 11.71 -51.80 2.54
N SER A 23 11.38 -52.59 1.53
CA SER A 23 10.52 -52.26 0.40
C SER A 23 9.09 -51.94 0.85
N CYS A 24 8.65 -50.70 0.62
CA CYS A 24 7.23 -50.35 0.60
C CYS A 24 6.83 -49.98 -0.82
N THR A 25 5.80 -50.67 -1.29
CA THR A 25 5.16 -50.54 -2.60
C THR A 25 4.74 -49.10 -2.89
N HIS A 26 5.18 -48.60 -4.04
CA HIS A 26 4.83 -47.30 -4.61
C HIS A 26 3.31 -47.13 -4.72
N VAL A 27 2.78 -46.11 -4.03
CA VAL A 27 1.64 -45.36 -4.54
C VAL A 27 2.24 -44.25 -5.38
N GLU A 28 2.17 -44.39 -6.71
CA GLU A 28 2.46 -43.29 -7.63
C GLU A 28 1.42 -42.20 -7.37
N CYS A 29 1.81 -41.17 -6.62
CA CYS A 29 1.20 -39.87 -6.77
C CYS A 29 1.62 -39.38 -8.16
N ASP A 30 0.66 -39.19 -9.06
CA ASP A 30 0.89 -38.53 -10.35
C ASP A 30 1.64 -37.21 -10.09
N ALA A 31 2.94 -37.18 -10.36
CA ALA A 31 3.72 -35.96 -10.31
C ALA A 31 3.12 -35.04 -11.38
N VAL A 32 2.53 -33.92 -10.96
CA VAL A 32 2.07 -32.88 -11.88
C VAL A 32 3.25 -32.53 -12.77
N GLN A 33 3.16 -32.93 -14.03
CA GLN A 33 4.26 -32.77 -14.97
C GLN A 33 4.38 -31.28 -15.29
N ILE A 34 5.41 -30.64 -14.72
CA ILE A 34 5.66 -29.21 -14.92
C ILE A 34 5.98 -29.00 -16.41
N PRO A 35 5.23 -28.15 -17.14
CA PRO A 35 5.50 -27.89 -18.55
C PRO A 35 6.92 -27.33 -18.75
N SER A 36 7.57 -27.73 -19.83
CA SER A 36 8.90 -27.19 -20.14
C SER A 36 8.82 -25.70 -20.47
N ALA A 37 9.91 -24.95 -20.27
CA ALA A 37 9.93 -23.53 -20.61
C ALA A 37 9.66 -23.29 -22.11
N ALA A 38 10.14 -24.19 -23.00
CA ALA A 38 9.87 -24.11 -24.43
C ALA A 38 8.38 -24.30 -24.75
N GLU A 39 7.69 -25.16 -24.00
CA GLU A 39 6.25 -25.37 -24.13
C GLU A 39 5.46 -24.11 -23.72
N ILE A 40 5.76 -23.56 -22.54
CA ILE A 40 5.09 -22.34 -22.02
C ILE A 40 5.31 -21.16 -22.98
N LEU A 41 6.54 -20.96 -23.44
CA LEU A 41 6.89 -19.90 -24.41
C LEU A 41 6.29 -20.17 -25.81
N GLY A 42 5.72 -21.34 -26.05
CA GLY A 42 4.97 -21.67 -27.26
C GLY A 42 3.46 -21.41 -27.18
N TYR A 43 2.90 -21.22 -25.97
CA TYR A 43 1.48 -20.95 -25.79
C TYR A 43 1.06 -19.61 -26.41
N PRO A 44 -0.14 -19.48 -27.01
CA PRO A 44 -0.63 -18.18 -27.47
C PRO A 44 -0.76 -17.18 -26.32
N GLU A 45 -0.55 -15.89 -26.60
CA GLU A 45 -0.86 -14.81 -25.67
C GLU A 45 -2.35 -14.58 -25.58
N GLU A 46 -2.83 -14.32 -24.36
CA GLU A 46 -4.19 -13.86 -24.15
C GLU A 46 -4.37 -12.49 -24.83
N SER A 47 -5.25 -12.43 -25.83
CA SER A 47 -5.30 -11.31 -26.78
C SER A 47 -5.85 -10.00 -26.20
N GLY A 48 -6.46 -10.03 -25.01
CA GLY A 48 -6.84 -8.83 -24.24
C GLY A 48 -7.53 -7.73 -25.04
N GLN A 49 -8.43 -8.09 -25.98
CA GLN A 49 -9.11 -7.13 -26.87
C GLN A 49 -10.56 -7.52 -27.20
N GLU A 50 -11.16 -8.43 -26.42
CA GLU A 50 -12.55 -8.85 -26.63
C GLU A 50 -13.50 -7.67 -26.35
N LEU A 51 -14.39 -7.36 -27.31
CA LEU A 51 -15.47 -6.39 -27.09
C LEU A 51 -16.51 -7.00 -26.15
N VAL A 52 -16.69 -6.36 -25.00
CA VAL A 52 -17.53 -6.85 -23.90
C VAL A 52 -18.91 -6.22 -23.94
N TYR A 53 -18.96 -4.94 -24.25
CA TYR A 53 -20.20 -4.16 -24.33
C TYR A 53 -19.99 -2.99 -25.29
N SER A 54 -21.02 -2.62 -26.04
CA SER A 54 -20.99 -1.41 -26.86
C SER A 54 -22.39 -0.86 -27.05
N THR A 55 -22.51 0.46 -27.05
CA THR A 55 -23.72 1.16 -27.45
C THR A 55 -23.38 2.46 -28.19
N GLY A 56 -24.08 2.71 -29.29
CA GLY A 56 -24.14 4.02 -29.95
C GLY A 56 -25.33 4.85 -29.50
N PHE A 57 -26.03 4.44 -28.43
CA PHE A 57 -27.25 5.09 -27.93
C PHE A 57 -28.34 5.25 -29.00
N GLU A 58 -28.47 4.25 -29.88
CA GLU A 58 -29.49 4.23 -30.94
C GLU A 58 -30.78 3.54 -30.47
N ASN A 59 -30.69 2.67 -29.47
CA ASN A 59 -31.81 1.92 -28.93
C ASN A 59 -32.26 2.51 -27.58
N PRO A 60 -33.41 3.23 -27.51
CA PRO A 60 -33.90 3.78 -26.26
C PRO A 60 -34.41 2.71 -25.27
N ASP A 61 -34.66 1.48 -25.74
CA ASP A 61 -35.14 0.35 -24.93
C ASP A 61 -34.01 -0.57 -24.45
N GLU A 62 -32.75 -0.10 -24.49
CA GLU A 62 -31.60 -0.86 -24.04
C GLU A 62 -31.65 -1.10 -22.52
N PRO A 63 -31.78 -2.35 -22.03
CA PRO A 63 -32.06 -2.64 -20.62
C PRO A 63 -30.90 -2.30 -19.68
N GLU A 64 -29.68 -2.25 -20.21
CA GLU A 64 -28.47 -1.82 -19.50
C GLU A 64 -28.49 -0.32 -19.15
N ILE A 65 -29.27 0.51 -19.87
CA ILE A 65 -29.25 1.96 -19.76
C ILE A 65 -30.43 2.46 -18.93
N LYS A 66 -30.13 2.98 -17.73
CA LYS A 66 -31.07 3.76 -16.93
C LYS A 66 -30.91 5.24 -17.21
N LEU A 67 -31.80 5.78 -18.04
CA LEU A 67 -31.82 7.18 -18.43
C LEU A 67 -32.05 8.11 -17.21
N GLY A 68 -31.19 9.14 -17.09
CA GLY A 68 -31.29 10.14 -16.04
C GLY A 68 -32.17 11.34 -16.40
N GLU A 69 -32.54 12.13 -15.39
CA GLU A 69 -33.17 13.43 -15.61
C GLU A 69 -32.25 14.34 -16.46
N GLY A 70 -32.83 15.04 -17.44
CA GLY A 70 -32.10 15.89 -18.37
C GLY A 70 -31.32 15.16 -19.46
N PHE A 71 -31.41 13.83 -19.53
CA PHE A 71 -30.82 13.03 -20.59
C PHE A 71 -31.90 12.52 -21.55
N ARG A 72 -31.57 12.44 -22.85
CA ARG A 72 -32.42 11.81 -23.87
C ARG A 72 -31.59 11.23 -25.01
N PHE A 73 -32.13 10.18 -25.63
CA PHE A 73 -31.63 9.68 -26.91
C PHE A 73 -32.06 10.64 -28.03
N VAL A 74 -31.14 11.03 -28.91
CA VAL A 74 -31.42 11.97 -30.00
C VAL A 74 -30.88 11.42 -31.32
N PRO A 75 -31.75 11.10 -32.30
CA PRO A 75 -31.33 10.64 -33.62
C PRO A 75 -30.51 11.70 -34.37
N GLY A 76 -29.43 11.28 -35.02
CA GLY A 76 -28.61 12.14 -35.90
C GLY A 76 -27.63 13.06 -35.18
N GLU A 77 -27.61 13.10 -33.84
CA GLU A 77 -26.72 13.97 -33.07
C GLU A 77 -25.45 13.27 -32.55
N GLY A 78 -25.26 11.99 -32.86
CA GLY A 78 -24.07 11.19 -32.57
C GLY A 78 -22.84 11.55 -33.43
N ASN A 79 -21.71 10.92 -33.12
CA ASN A 79 -20.38 11.21 -33.67
C ASN A 79 -20.30 10.99 -35.18
N ASN A 80 -21.00 9.99 -35.69
CA ASN A 80 -21.00 9.64 -37.12
C ASN A 80 -22.35 9.93 -37.80
N GLY A 81 -23.18 10.81 -37.22
CA GLY A 81 -24.54 11.09 -37.70
C GLY A 81 -25.58 10.02 -37.32
N ASN A 82 -25.21 9.12 -36.41
CA ASN A 82 -26.05 8.15 -35.73
C ASN A 82 -26.87 8.78 -34.58
N GLY A 83 -27.65 7.96 -33.88
CA GLY A 83 -28.21 8.34 -32.58
C GLY A 83 -27.11 8.70 -31.57
N GLY A 84 -27.43 9.54 -30.60
CA GLY A 84 -26.50 9.88 -29.52
C GLY A 84 -27.25 10.18 -28.22
N LEU A 85 -26.56 10.07 -27.10
CA LEU A 85 -27.11 10.40 -25.78
C LEU A 85 -26.80 11.86 -25.46
N ARG A 86 -27.82 12.71 -25.38
CA ARG A 86 -27.69 14.14 -25.06
C ARG A 86 -28.12 14.40 -23.62
N GLY A 87 -27.22 15.00 -22.84
CA GLY A 87 -27.48 15.53 -21.50
C GLY A 87 -27.53 17.05 -21.52
N GLU A 88 -28.55 17.65 -20.89
CA GLU A 88 -28.74 19.11 -20.86
C GLU A 88 -28.96 19.62 -19.44
N ARG A 89 -28.21 20.68 -19.09
CA ARG A 89 -28.52 21.52 -17.93
C ARG A 89 -28.47 22.99 -18.30
N LEU A 90 -29.65 23.58 -18.47
CA LEU A 90 -29.80 24.96 -18.92
C LEU A 90 -30.06 25.95 -17.77
N GLU A 91 -30.40 25.45 -16.58
CA GLU A 91 -30.64 26.24 -15.37
C GLU A 91 -29.49 26.13 -14.36
N LYS A 92 -29.38 27.10 -13.46
CA LYS A 92 -28.36 27.07 -12.39
C LYS A 92 -28.55 25.82 -11.53
N PRO A 93 -27.47 25.10 -11.21
CA PRO A 93 -27.57 23.86 -10.47
C PRO A 93 -28.10 24.07 -9.05
N ARG A 94 -28.85 23.09 -8.56
CA ARG A 94 -28.98 22.90 -7.11
C ARG A 94 -27.67 22.31 -6.58
N PRO A 95 -27.17 22.73 -5.41
CA PRO A 95 -25.83 22.36 -4.91
C PRO A 95 -25.56 20.84 -4.79
N GLU A 96 -26.59 20.01 -4.86
CA GLU A 96 -26.53 18.58 -4.52
C GLU A 96 -26.90 17.59 -5.63
N THR A 97 -27.31 18.01 -6.83
CA THR A 97 -27.85 17.07 -7.85
C THR A 97 -27.04 17.01 -9.14
N ALA A 98 -26.25 15.96 -9.35
CA ALA A 98 -25.67 15.64 -10.65
C ALA A 98 -26.77 15.06 -11.55
N LEU A 99 -26.87 15.50 -12.81
CA LEU A 99 -27.72 14.85 -13.80
C LEU A 99 -26.90 13.70 -14.40
N SER A 100 -27.42 12.48 -14.37
CA SER A 100 -26.65 11.34 -14.86
C SER A 100 -27.49 10.18 -15.38
N THR A 101 -27.05 9.61 -16.49
CA THR A 101 -27.47 8.30 -16.98
C THR A 101 -26.52 7.22 -16.47
N ILE A 102 -27.06 6.06 -16.11
CA ILE A 102 -26.28 4.92 -15.63
C ILE A 102 -26.36 3.82 -16.68
N VAL A 103 -25.21 3.30 -17.10
CA VAL A 103 -25.07 2.10 -17.93
C VAL A 103 -24.58 0.98 -17.04
N THR A 104 -25.36 -0.07 -16.86
CA THR A 104 -24.98 -1.27 -16.08
C THR A 104 -24.37 -2.28 -17.03
N LEU A 105 -23.11 -2.63 -16.84
CA LEU A 105 -22.44 -3.59 -17.71
C LEU A 105 -23.01 -4.99 -17.48
N PRO A 106 -23.13 -5.83 -18.54
CA PRO A 106 -23.77 -7.13 -18.41
C PRO A 106 -23.09 -8.03 -17.35
N PRO A 107 -23.86 -8.54 -16.36
CA PRO A 107 -23.33 -9.44 -15.34
C PRO A 107 -22.63 -10.65 -15.94
N GLY A 108 -21.50 -11.06 -15.35
CA GLY A 108 -20.71 -12.21 -15.81
C GLY A 108 -19.81 -11.97 -17.04
N ARG A 109 -19.97 -10.85 -17.76
CA ARG A 109 -19.01 -10.42 -18.79
C ARG A 109 -17.80 -9.69 -18.21
N ILE A 110 -18.02 -8.98 -17.10
CA ILE A 110 -16.96 -8.36 -16.30
C ILE A 110 -16.50 -9.39 -15.26
N LYS A 111 -15.31 -9.94 -15.47
CA LYS A 111 -14.73 -11.02 -14.68
C LYS A 111 -13.78 -10.44 -13.64
N PRO A 112 -13.82 -10.92 -12.38
CA PRO A 112 -12.84 -10.57 -11.37
C PRO A 112 -11.41 -10.84 -11.86
N GLY A 113 -10.50 -9.91 -11.57
CA GLY A 113 -9.09 -10.08 -11.95
C GLY A 113 -8.76 -9.80 -13.42
N VAL A 114 -9.70 -9.29 -14.20
CA VAL A 114 -9.49 -8.83 -15.59
C VAL A 114 -9.57 -7.31 -15.63
N ASN A 115 -8.69 -6.66 -16.39
CA ASN A 115 -8.78 -5.22 -16.61
C ASN A 115 -9.62 -4.94 -17.85
N TYR A 116 -10.35 -3.83 -17.83
CA TYR A 116 -11.20 -3.42 -18.94
C TYR A 116 -10.92 -1.97 -19.29
N ARG A 117 -11.03 -1.64 -20.58
CA ARG A 117 -10.96 -0.27 -21.09
C ARG A 117 -12.30 0.14 -21.65
N VAL A 118 -12.82 1.24 -21.14
CA VAL A 118 -13.93 1.93 -21.78
C VAL A 118 -13.39 3.00 -22.72
N THR A 119 -13.97 3.11 -23.90
CA THR A 119 -13.77 4.21 -24.85
C THR A 119 -15.12 4.89 -25.11
N LEU A 120 -15.12 6.22 -25.27
CA LEU A 120 -16.34 7.01 -25.41
C LEU A 120 -16.07 8.28 -26.22
N SER A 121 -16.92 8.57 -27.19
CA SER A 121 -16.93 9.84 -27.92
C SER A 121 -17.79 10.85 -27.17
N VAL A 122 -17.24 12.04 -26.90
CA VAL A 122 -17.94 13.09 -26.15
C VAL A 122 -17.80 14.44 -26.84
N LYS A 123 -18.91 15.16 -26.95
CA LYS A 123 -18.99 16.54 -27.48
C LYS A 123 -19.65 17.43 -26.44
N GLY A 124 -19.20 18.69 -26.33
CA GLY A 124 -19.77 19.64 -25.39
C GLY A 124 -20.09 20.98 -26.03
N LYS A 125 -21.23 21.57 -25.69
CA LYS A 125 -21.62 22.90 -26.18
C LYS A 125 -22.02 23.80 -25.02
N ASN A 126 -21.41 24.97 -24.97
CA ASN A 126 -21.60 25.95 -23.88
C ASN A 126 -21.38 25.33 -22.48
N LEU A 127 -20.51 24.31 -22.37
CA LEU A 127 -20.17 23.69 -21.11
C LEU A 127 -19.37 24.67 -20.26
N ARG A 128 -19.98 25.14 -19.17
CA ARG A 128 -19.37 26.12 -18.27
C ARG A 128 -19.63 25.80 -16.81
N HIS A 129 -18.63 26.07 -15.98
CA HIS A 129 -18.75 25.98 -14.54
C HIS A 129 -19.42 27.24 -13.96
N VAL A 130 -20.26 27.07 -12.93
CA VAL A 130 -21.17 28.14 -12.47
C VAL A 130 -20.47 29.25 -11.67
N SER A 131 -19.30 29.00 -11.05
CA SER A 131 -18.81 29.91 -10.00
C SER A 131 -17.30 30.21 -9.88
N ARG A 132 -16.39 29.77 -10.77
CA ARG A 132 -14.92 30.09 -10.76
C ARG A 132 -14.18 29.37 -11.91
N PRO A 133 -12.93 29.76 -12.27
CA PRO A 133 -12.03 28.87 -12.99
C PRO A 133 -11.75 27.61 -12.14
N VAL A 134 -11.85 26.45 -12.78
CA VAL A 134 -11.96 25.13 -12.14
C VAL A 134 -10.57 24.50 -11.97
N PRO A 135 -10.23 23.92 -10.80
CA PRO A 135 -9.08 23.02 -10.70
C PRO A 135 -9.30 21.81 -11.63
N PRO A 136 -8.35 21.42 -12.48
CA PRO A 136 -8.51 20.33 -13.46
C PRO A 136 -9.18 19.05 -12.93
N ALA A 137 -8.95 18.71 -11.65
CA ALA A 137 -9.51 17.54 -10.95
C ALA A 137 -11.05 17.55 -10.74
N SER A 138 -11.75 18.64 -11.05
CA SER A 138 -13.21 18.74 -10.87
C SER A 138 -14.03 18.50 -12.14
N HIS A 139 -13.40 18.17 -13.28
CA HIS A 139 -14.10 17.83 -14.52
C HIS A 139 -14.48 16.34 -14.54
N ARG A 140 -15.74 16.00 -14.23
CA ARG A 140 -16.22 14.61 -14.13
C ARG A 140 -17.43 14.37 -15.03
N PHE A 141 -17.23 13.69 -16.16
CA PHE A 141 -18.32 13.40 -17.11
C PHE A 141 -18.55 11.90 -17.34
N LEU A 142 -17.57 11.07 -16.95
CA LEU A 142 -17.66 9.61 -16.86
C LEU A 142 -17.13 9.18 -15.49
N GLU A 143 -17.85 8.26 -14.83
CA GLU A 143 -17.42 7.61 -13.59
C GLU A 143 -17.70 6.11 -13.70
N VAL A 144 -16.73 5.28 -13.30
CA VAL A 144 -16.95 3.85 -13.05
C VAL A 144 -17.24 3.68 -11.56
N PHE A 145 -18.29 2.94 -11.22
CA PHE A 145 -18.60 2.59 -9.85
C PHE A 145 -19.15 1.17 -9.75
N TYR A 146 -19.15 0.62 -8.54
CA TYR A 146 -19.49 -0.77 -8.28
C TYR A 146 -20.66 -0.87 -7.30
N SER A 147 -21.51 -1.88 -7.48
CA SER A 147 -22.48 -2.29 -6.47
C SER A 147 -22.22 -3.74 -6.06
N ASP A 148 -22.51 -4.07 -4.81
CA ASP A 148 -22.46 -5.45 -4.34
C ASP A 148 -23.53 -6.27 -5.09
N SER A 149 -23.12 -7.36 -5.74
CA SER A 149 -24.01 -8.12 -6.62
C SER A 149 -25.13 -8.88 -5.90
N LYS A 150 -25.07 -8.99 -4.56
CA LYS A 150 -26.10 -9.64 -3.74
C LYS A 150 -27.09 -8.65 -3.18
N THR A 151 -26.63 -7.47 -2.77
CA THR A 151 -27.41 -6.48 -2.02
C THR A 151 -27.79 -5.26 -2.86
N GLY A 152 -27.10 -5.03 -4.00
CA GLY A 152 -27.21 -3.82 -4.80
C GLY A 152 -26.67 -2.56 -4.11
N ALA A 153 -26.07 -2.70 -2.92
CA ALA A 153 -25.53 -1.57 -2.18
C ALA A 153 -24.32 -0.97 -2.94
N ARG A 154 -24.33 0.36 -3.11
CA ARG A 154 -23.20 1.05 -3.76
C ARG A 154 -21.98 1.02 -2.86
N SER A 155 -20.85 0.55 -3.41
CA SER A 155 -19.56 0.72 -2.76
C SER A 155 -19.02 2.10 -3.11
N PHE A 156 -18.89 2.97 -2.11
CA PHE A 156 -18.18 4.26 -2.27
C PHE A 156 -16.65 4.10 -2.15
N GLU A 157 -16.17 2.93 -1.71
CA GLU A 157 -14.77 2.66 -1.42
C GLU A 157 -13.98 2.16 -2.65
N ASN A 158 -14.66 1.80 -3.75
CA ASN A 158 -14.02 1.24 -4.93
C ASN A 158 -13.75 2.30 -6.01
N ARG A 159 -12.45 2.47 -6.33
CA ARG A 159 -11.81 3.18 -7.47
C ARG A 159 -12.71 4.13 -8.26
N ARG A 160 -12.54 5.44 -8.02
CA ARG A 160 -13.04 6.49 -8.92
C ARG A 160 -12.01 6.75 -10.00
N VAL A 161 -12.27 6.32 -11.23
CA VAL A 161 -11.44 6.70 -12.38
C VAL A 161 -12.12 7.85 -13.11
N VAL A 162 -11.40 8.97 -13.24
CA VAL A 162 -11.93 10.23 -13.76
C VAL A 162 -11.16 10.66 -15.00
N PRO A 163 -11.64 10.38 -16.23
CA PRO A 163 -11.48 11.32 -17.32
C PRO A 163 -12.55 12.41 -17.11
N PHE A 164 -12.26 13.72 -17.13
CA PHE A 164 -11.50 14.49 -18.11
C PHE A 164 -10.49 15.43 -17.42
N ALA A 165 -9.33 15.71 -18.00
CA ALA A 165 -8.44 16.77 -17.50
C ALA A 165 -8.93 18.19 -17.87
N LYS A 166 -9.75 18.30 -18.93
CA LYS A 166 -10.39 19.53 -19.44
C LYS A 166 -11.73 19.18 -20.11
N PRO A 167 -12.77 20.03 -20.06
CA PRO A 167 -14.00 19.80 -20.81
C PRO A 167 -13.70 19.73 -22.32
N PRO A 168 -14.52 19.03 -23.12
CA PRO A 168 -14.35 19.03 -24.58
C PRO A 168 -14.44 20.47 -25.11
N GLU A 169 -13.36 20.93 -25.75
CA GLU A 169 -13.29 22.22 -26.44
C GLU A 169 -13.99 22.14 -27.81
N GLY A 170 -15.03 22.95 -28.03
CA GLY A 170 -15.68 23.11 -29.34
C GLY A 170 -16.85 22.15 -29.62
N ASP A 171 -17.49 22.33 -30.78
CA ASP A 171 -18.68 21.59 -31.22
C ASP A 171 -18.35 20.23 -31.87
N GLU A 172 -17.11 19.73 -31.72
CA GLU A 172 -16.66 18.43 -32.27
C GLU A 172 -16.62 17.33 -31.19
N PHE A 173 -16.77 16.08 -31.61
CA PHE A 173 -16.62 14.93 -30.73
C PHE A 173 -15.13 14.62 -30.49
N GLN A 174 -14.80 14.32 -29.24
CA GLN A 174 -13.47 13.93 -28.79
C GLN A 174 -13.54 12.54 -28.14
N ASN A 175 -12.52 11.72 -28.37
CA ASN A 175 -12.45 10.37 -27.81
C ASN A 175 -11.82 10.38 -26.42
N PHE A 176 -12.47 9.72 -25.48
CA PHE A 176 -12.00 9.51 -24.12
C PHE A 176 -11.85 8.03 -23.85
N SER A 177 -10.89 7.69 -23.00
CA SER A 177 -10.75 6.33 -22.51
C SER A 177 -10.31 6.32 -21.06
N CYS A 178 -10.74 5.30 -20.33
CA CYS A 178 -10.20 4.97 -19.02
C CYS A 178 -10.26 3.46 -18.80
N THR A 179 -9.51 2.98 -17.82
CA THR A 179 -9.47 1.57 -17.47
C THR A 179 -10.09 1.33 -16.10
N PHE A 180 -10.63 0.13 -15.90
CA PHE A 180 -11.20 -0.30 -14.62
C PHE A 180 -11.04 -1.83 -14.45
N PRO A 181 -10.83 -2.31 -13.21
CA PRO A 181 -10.79 -3.74 -12.94
C PRO A 181 -12.20 -4.35 -12.82
N GLY A 182 -12.34 -5.62 -13.14
CA GLY A 182 -13.45 -6.44 -12.63
C GLY A 182 -13.20 -6.82 -11.16
N ILE A 183 -14.24 -6.70 -10.33
CA ILE A 183 -14.17 -6.93 -8.87
C ILE A 183 -15.02 -8.14 -8.50
N GLU A 184 -14.49 -9.00 -7.62
CA GLU A 184 -15.20 -10.17 -7.11
C GLU A 184 -16.47 -9.77 -6.35
N GLY A 185 -17.60 -10.39 -6.71
CA GLY A 185 -18.88 -10.14 -6.04
C GLY A 185 -19.49 -8.76 -6.32
N ALA A 186 -19.05 -8.05 -7.36
CA ALA A 186 -19.56 -6.72 -7.69
C ALA A 186 -20.07 -6.59 -9.12
N ASP A 187 -21.19 -5.89 -9.29
CA ASP A 187 -21.66 -5.41 -10.58
C ASP A 187 -20.99 -4.07 -10.91
N THR A 188 -20.68 -3.87 -12.20
CA THR A 188 -19.97 -2.68 -12.67
C THR A 188 -20.90 -1.74 -13.43
N HIS A 189 -20.81 -0.46 -13.12
CA HIS A 189 -21.65 0.58 -13.71
C HIS A 189 -20.80 1.74 -14.23
N LEU A 190 -21.23 2.31 -15.35
CA LEU A 190 -20.72 3.55 -15.90
C LEU A 190 -21.76 4.65 -15.67
N ARG A 191 -21.36 5.78 -15.10
CA ARG A 191 -22.19 6.97 -14.94
C ARG A 191 -21.74 8.03 -15.92
N LEU A 192 -22.61 8.36 -16.87
CA LEU A 192 -22.45 9.48 -17.80
C LEU A 192 -23.19 10.68 -17.23
N MET A 193 -22.51 11.82 -17.03
CA MET A 193 -23.10 12.90 -16.24
C MET A 193 -22.76 14.31 -16.72
N VAL A 194 -23.67 15.24 -16.42
CA VAL A 194 -23.36 16.68 -16.31
C VAL A 194 -23.08 16.95 -14.82
N TYR A 195 -21.81 17.20 -14.48
CA TYR A 195 -21.38 17.32 -13.07
C TYR A 195 -22.06 18.48 -12.34
N LEU A 196 -22.13 18.41 -11.00
CA LEU A 196 -22.89 19.30 -10.11
C LEU A 196 -22.80 20.79 -10.47
N ASP A 197 -21.61 21.30 -10.78
CA ASP A 197 -21.39 22.73 -11.01
C ASP A 197 -21.30 23.13 -12.49
N PHE A 198 -21.62 22.22 -13.42
CA PHE A 198 -21.60 22.48 -14.85
C PHE A 198 -22.99 22.76 -15.41
N MET A 199 -23.05 23.71 -16.34
CA MET A 199 -24.19 24.01 -17.21
C MET A 199 -23.79 23.83 -18.66
N GLY A 200 -24.77 23.64 -19.54
CA GLY A 200 -24.57 23.46 -20.97
C GLY A 200 -25.15 22.14 -21.46
N THR A 201 -24.72 21.74 -22.64
CA THR A 201 -25.15 20.49 -23.28
C THR A 201 -23.93 19.61 -23.51
N ILE A 202 -24.08 18.32 -23.23
CA ILE A 202 -23.07 17.29 -23.50
C ILE A 202 -23.71 16.18 -24.33
N TRP A 203 -22.94 15.60 -25.23
CA TRP A 203 -23.32 14.43 -26.00
C TRP A 203 -22.33 13.31 -25.75
N PHE A 204 -22.85 12.10 -25.68
CA PHE A 204 -22.09 10.86 -25.55
C PHE A 204 -22.46 9.94 -26.71
N ASP A 205 -21.46 9.30 -27.30
CA ASP A 205 -21.62 8.32 -28.37
C ASP A 205 -20.46 7.32 -28.41
N ASP A 206 -20.56 6.25 -29.19
CA ASP A 206 -19.53 5.23 -29.39
C ASP A 206 -18.97 4.66 -28.08
N LEU A 207 -19.83 4.40 -27.09
CA LEU A 207 -19.40 3.77 -25.84
C LEU A 207 -19.04 2.32 -26.15
N ARG A 208 -17.78 1.96 -25.91
CA ARG A 208 -17.30 0.58 -26.08
C ARG A 208 -16.46 0.17 -24.88
N VAL A 209 -16.64 -1.05 -24.42
CA VAL A 209 -15.87 -1.67 -23.34
C VAL A 209 -15.14 -2.87 -23.91
N TYR A 210 -13.82 -2.86 -23.79
CA TYR A 210 -12.94 -3.95 -24.20
C TYR A 210 -12.34 -4.60 -22.96
N SER A 211 -12.22 -5.93 -22.95
CA SER A 211 -11.27 -6.60 -22.07
C SER A 211 -9.86 -6.19 -22.47
N GLU A 212 -8.98 -5.95 -21.50
CA GLU A 212 -7.53 -5.70 -21.68
C GLU A 212 -6.68 -6.91 -21.21
N GLY A 213 -7.33 -8.02 -20.89
CA GLY A 213 -6.68 -9.24 -20.39
C GLY A 213 -6.57 -9.28 -18.86
N VAL A 214 -6.03 -10.39 -18.37
CA VAL A 214 -5.91 -10.64 -16.92
C VAL A 214 -4.95 -9.63 -16.28
N ILE A 215 -5.37 -9.09 -15.14
CA ILE A 215 -4.50 -8.31 -14.26
C ILE A 215 -3.49 -9.28 -13.67
N ALA A 216 -2.24 -9.16 -14.08
CA ALA A 216 -1.16 -9.97 -13.57
C ALA A 216 0.10 -9.12 -13.44
N ASP A 217 0.81 -9.32 -12.34
CA ASP A 217 2.09 -8.67 -12.09
C ASP A 217 3.05 -9.60 -11.34
N ALA A 218 4.32 -9.25 -11.31
CA ALA A 218 5.35 -9.98 -10.61
C ALA A 218 6.30 -9.02 -9.89
N PHE A 219 6.54 -9.27 -8.62
CA PHE A 219 7.35 -8.44 -7.75
C PHE A 219 8.54 -9.24 -7.23
N LEU A 220 9.74 -8.71 -7.41
CA LEU A 220 10.95 -9.32 -6.87
C LEU A 220 11.03 -9.03 -5.36
N ALA A 221 10.80 -10.05 -4.55
CA ALA A 221 10.92 -9.98 -3.09
C ALA A 221 12.37 -10.21 -2.65
N GLU A 222 13.07 -11.14 -3.32
CA GLU A 222 14.50 -11.39 -3.11
C GLU A 222 15.24 -11.54 -4.45
N PRO A 223 16.45 -10.98 -4.58
CA PRO A 223 17.12 -10.13 -3.59
C PRO A 223 16.41 -8.79 -3.38
N ALA A 224 16.45 -8.28 -2.15
CA ALA A 224 15.92 -6.96 -1.82
C ALA A 224 16.62 -5.87 -2.65
N CYS A 225 15.96 -4.72 -2.83
CA CYS A 225 16.48 -3.60 -3.62
C CYS A 225 16.87 -4.02 -5.06
N ALA A 226 16.24 -5.06 -5.61
CA ALA A 226 16.45 -5.56 -6.98
C ALA A 226 17.93 -5.70 -7.41
N THR A 227 18.81 -6.03 -6.46
CA THR A 227 20.25 -6.10 -6.69
C THR A 227 20.79 -7.48 -6.36
N PHE A 228 21.27 -8.17 -7.38
CA PHE A 228 21.97 -9.45 -7.24
C PHE A 228 23.44 -9.22 -6.90
N PHE A 229 23.99 -10.17 -6.15
CA PHE A 229 25.42 -10.26 -5.92
C PHE A 229 26.00 -11.37 -6.80
N THR A 230 27.22 -11.18 -7.30
CA THR A 230 27.91 -12.15 -8.17
C THR A 230 28.07 -13.53 -7.54
N ASP A 231 27.97 -13.64 -6.21
CA ASP A 231 28.08 -14.89 -5.47
C ASP A 231 26.73 -15.62 -5.22
N SER A 232 25.61 -15.05 -5.65
CA SER A 232 24.27 -15.61 -5.41
C SER A 232 23.25 -15.19 -6.47
N GLY A 233 22.71 -16.17 -7.19
CA GLY A 233 21.62 -16.02 -8.16
C GLY A 233 20.24 -16.39 -7.61
N CYS A 234 20.11 -16.64 -6.30
CA CYS A 234 18.84 -16.96 -5.68
C CYS A 234 17.83 -15.81 -5.81
N TYR A 235 16.58 -16.15 -6.12
CA TYR A 235 15.50 -15.18 -6.21
C TYR A 235 14.19 -15.71 -5.64
N ARG A 236 13.36 -14.78 -5.17
CA ARG A 236 11.96 -15.03 -4.79
C ARG A 236 11.08 -13.96 -5.39
N ILE A 237 10.08 -14.39 -6.15
CA ILE A 237 9.16 -13.51 -6.87
C ILE A 237 7.75 -13.75 -6.33
N LYS A 238 7.07 -12.69 -5.92
CA LYS A 238 5.63 -12.73 -5.65
C LYS A 238 4.88 -12.49 -6.94
N VAL A 239 3.98 -13.39 -7.30
CA VAL A 239 3.04 -13.17 -8.41
C VAL A 239 1.75 -12.58 -7.84
N TYR A 240 1.32 -11.47 -8.42
CA TYR A 240 0.02 -10.87 -8.16
C TYR A 240 -0.93 -11.25 -9.29
N LEU A 241 -1.95 -12.05 -8.97
CA LEU A 241 -2.98 -12.50 -9.89
C LEU A 241 -4.35 -12.46 -9.18
N PRO A 242 -5.02 -11.30 -9.12
CA PRO A 242 -6.30 -11.16 -8.42
C PRO A 242 -7.36 -12.12 -8.98
N GLY A 243 -8.15 -12.74 -8.09
CA GLY A 243 -9.33 -13.52 -8.47
C GLY A 243 -9.07 -14.88 -9.14
N GLN A 244 -7.81 -15.34 -9.25
CA GLN A 244 -7.49 -16.63 -9.87
C GLN A 244 -6.70 -17.55 -8.93
N THR A 245 -7.24 -18.76 -8.77
CA THR A 245 -6.57 -19.92 -8.16
C THR A 245 -6.65 -21.06 -9.18
N PRO A 246 -5.57 -21.83 -9.46
CA PRO A 246 -4.24 -21.79 -8.83
C PRO A 246 -3.31 -20.70 -9.38
N SER A 247 -2.25 -20.42 -8.63
CA SER A 247 -1.17 -19.52 -9.07
C SER A 247 -0.51 -20.05 -10.36
N PRO A 248 -0.21 -19.17 -11.34
CA PRO A 248 0.22 -19.59 -12.66
C PRO A 248 1.63 -20.16 -12.64
N ALA A 249 1.93 -21.11 -13.53
CA ALA A 249 3.32 -21.48 -13.81
C ALA A 249 4.06 -20.26 -14.39
N ALA A 250 5.35 -20.15 -14.14
CA ALA A 250 6.15 -19.07 -14.70
C ALA A 250 7.43 -19.58 -15.35
N VAL A 251 7.83 -18.92 -16.44
CA VAL A 251 9.19 -19.00 -16.96
C VAL A 251 9.92 -17.75 -16.52
N VAL A 252 11.02 -17.90 -15.80
CA VAL A 252 11.88 -16.80 -15.37
C VAL A 252 13.18 -16.85 -16.16
N GLU A 253 13.46 -15.78 -16.89
CA GLU A 253 14.69 -15.59 -17.65
C GLU A 253 15.52 -14.47 -17.03
N PHE A 254 16.83 -14.68 -16.89
CA PHE A 254 17.78 -13.60 -16.61
C PHE A 254 18.46 -13.18 -17.91
N LEU A 255 18.33 -11.89 -18.24
CA LEU A 255 18.91 -11.29 -19.42
C LEU A 255 20.01 -10.30 -19.03
N SER A 256 21.11 -10.31 -19.79
CA SER A 256 22.14 -9.26 -19.74
C SER A 256 22.73 -9.03 -21.13
N GLY A 257 23.04 -7.78 -21.48
CA GLY A 257 23.51 -7.41 -22.82
C GLY A 257 22.56 -7.81 -23.96
N GLY A 258 21.25 -7.84 -23.69
CA GLY A 258 20.21 -8.24 -24.66
C GLY A 258 20.12 -9.75 -24.92
N ARG A 259 20.85 -10.60 -24.18
CA ARG A 259 20.85 -12.06 -24.34
C ARG A 259 20.24 -12.73 -23.12
N VAL A 260 19.45 -13.78 -23.32
CA VAL A 260 19.02 -14.69 -22.25
C VAL A 260 20.20 -15.55 -21.85
N LEU A 261 20.60 -15.45 -20.58
CA LEU A 261 21.73 -16.21 -20.03
C LEU A 261 21.27 -17.38 -19.18
N HIS A 262 20.18 -17.20 -18.44
CA HIS A 262 19.55 -18.26 -17.66
C HIS A 262 18.06 -18.29 -17.92
N ARG A 263 17.47 -19.47 -17.80
CA ARG A 263 16.04 -19.73 -17.96
C ARG A 263 15.63 -20.88 -17.07
N GLN A 264 14.55 -20.70 -16.31
CA GLN A 264 13.97 -21.72 -15.45
C GLN A 264 12.45 -21.69 -15.54
N THR A 265 11.83 -22.88 -15.52
CA THR A 265 10.40 -22.98 -15.19
C THR A 265 10.26 -23.11 -13.69
N VAL A 266 9.38 -22.32 -13.10
CA VAL A 266 9.09 -22.30 -11.67
C VAL A 266 7.59 -22.46 -11.46
N VAL A 267 7.26 -23.21 -10.40
CA VAL A 267 5.88 -23.40 -9.94
C VAL A 267 5.71 -22.72 -8.59
N PRO A 268 4.53 -22.14 -8.34
CA PRO A 268 4.32 -21.35 -7.15
C PRO A 268 4.25 -22.23 -5.90
N GLU A 269 5.03 -21.88 -4.89
CA GLU A 269 5.01 -22.49 -3.56
C GLU A 269 4.70 -21.40 -2.54
N ASN A 270 3.65 -21.59 -1.73
CA ASN A 270 3.19 -20.59 -0.75
C ASN A 270 2.95 -19.19 -1.38
N GLY A 271 2.54 -19.18 -2.65
CA GLY A 271 2.32 -17.96 -3.43
C GLY A 271 3.58 -17.21 -3.86
N PHE A 272 4.75 -17.86 -3.83
CA PHE A 272 6.02 -17.35 -4.37
C PHE A 272 6.57 -18.26 -5.45
N GLN A 273 7.24 -17.67 -6.43
CA GLN A 273 8.06 -18.36 -7.42
C GLN A 273 9.52 -18.22 -6.99
N THR A 274 10.20 -19.35 -6.78
CA THR A 274 11.58 -19.34 -6.27
C THR A 274 12.51 -20.10 -7.22
N GLY A 275 13.76 -19.66 -7.30
CA GLY A 275 14.78 -20.31 -8.11
C GLY A 275 16.16 -19.75 -7.86
N ASP A 276 17.14 -20.24 -8.62
CA ASP A 276 18.54 -19.88 -8.46
C ASP A 276 19.28 -19.95 -9.80
N PHE A 277 19.81 -18.82 -10.26
CA PHE A 277 20.62 -18.75 -11.47
C PHE A 277 22.07 -19.23 -11.26
N GLY A 278 22.45 -19.57 -10.04
CA GLY A 278 23.79 -19.98 -9.67
C GLY A 278 24.70 -18.80 -9.35
N LYS A 279 26.01 -19.00 -9.49
CA LYS A 279 27.04 -17.99 -9.20
C LYS A 279 27.57 -17.38 -10.50
N ASP A 280 28.39 -16.34 -10.37
CA ASP A 280 29.12 -15.69 -11.46
C ASP A 280 28.22 -15.00 -12.49
N LEU A 281 27.10 -14.43 -12.01
CA LEU A 281 26.23 -13.59 -12.84
C LEU A 281 27.02 -12.39 -13.42
N PRO A 282 26.84 -12.03 -14.71
CA PRO A 282 27.53 -10.90 -15.30
C PRO A 282 27.21 -9.59 -14.60
N LYS A 283 28.26 -8.84 -14.25
CA LYS A 283 28.15 -7.54 -13.58
C LYS A 283 27.48 -6.51 -14.48
N GLY A 284 26.76 -5.59 -13.85
CA GLY A 284 26.09 -4.46 -14.52
C GLY A 284 24.59 -4.66 -14.60
N GLU A 285 24.00 -4.05 -15.62
CA GLU A 285 22.55 -4.07 -15.83
C GLU A 285 22.08 -5.44 -16.31
N GLY A 286 20.93 -5.86 -15.78
CA GLY A 286 20.22 -7.04 -16.23
C GLY A 286 18.71 -6.84 -16.15
N THR A 287 17.98 -7.82 -16.67
CA THR A 287 16.51 -7.85 -16.64
C THR A 287 16.06 -9.25 -16.25
N LEU A 288 15.17 -9.35 -15.27
CA LEU A 288 14.36 -10.55 -15.08
C LEU A 288 13.14 -10.44 -15.96
N ARG A 289 12.99 -11.36 -16.90
CA ARG A 289 11.75 -11.52 -17.68
C ARG A 289 10.96 -12.69 -17.11
N ILE A 290 9.74 -12.42 -16.69
CA ILE A 290 8.87 -13.37 -16.01
C ILE A 290 7.63 -13.54 -16.88
N THR A 291 7.51 -14.69 -17.53
CA THR A 291 6.36 -15.05 -18.34
C THR A 291 5.43 -15.94 -17.52
N LEU A 292 4.28 -15.39 -17.14
CA LEU A 292 3.21 -16.08 -16.41
C LEU A 292 2.29 -16.80 -17.40
N ALA A 293 1.93 -18.05 -17.08
CA ALA A 293 1.08 -18.86 -17.93
C ALA A 293 0.07 -19.69 -17.13
N ASP A 294 -1.11 -19.84 -17.71
CA ASP A 294 -2.10 -20.82 -17.29
C ASP A 294 -1.83 -22.12 -18.06
N SER A 295 -1.23 -23.09 -17.37
CA SER A 295 -0.85 -24.37 -17.96
C SER A 295 -2.04 -25.25 -18.32
N GLU A 296 -3.20 -25.07 -17.67
CA GLU A 296 -4.41 -25.83 -18.00
C GLU A 296 -5.05 -25.31 -19.29
N LYS A 297 -5.17 -23.97 -19.40
CA LYS A 297 -5.69 -23.32 -20.61
C LYS A 297 -4.68 -23.24 -21.74
N LYS A 298 -3.40 -23.50 -21.46
CA LYS A 298 -2.27 -23.39 -22.39
C LYS A 298 -2.19 -22.00 -23.03
N VAL A 299 -2.26 -20.95 -22.19
CA VAL A 299 -2.15 -19.55 -22.62
C VAL A 299 -1.11 -18.82 -21.79
N ARG A 300 -0.38 -17.89 -22.43
CA ARG A 300 0.44 -16.91 -21.71
C ARG A 300 -0.45 -15.78 -21.22
N LEU A 301 -0.44 -15.54 -19.91
CA LEU A 301 -1.24 -14.51 -19.26
C LEU A 301 -0.56 -13.15 -19.38
N LYS A 302 0.74 -13.10 -19.04
CA LYS A 302 1.49 -11.84 -18.98
C LYS A 302 2.98 -12.10 -19.02
N THR A 303 3.72 -11.19 -19.63
CA THR A 303 5.17 -11.07 -19.44
C THR A 303 5.47 -9.80 -18.66
N VAL A 304 6.21 -9.93 -17.56
CA VAL A 304 6.66 -8.83 -16.70
C VAL A 304 8.18 -8.74 -16.80
N GLU A 305 8.71 -7.53 -16.97
CA GLU A 305 10.16 -7.29 -16.99
C GLU A 305 10.56 -6.43 -15.79
N ILE A 306 11.45 -6.96 -14.96
CA ILE A 306 11.98 -6.29 -13.79
C ILE A 306 13.46 -5.97 -14.05
N PRO A 307 13.85 -4.69 -14.17
CA PRO A 307 15.25 -4.32 -14.26
C PRO A 307 15.95 -4.61 -12.93
N VAL A 308 17.13 -5.18 -13.02
CA VAL A 308 17.97 -5.56 -11.87
C VAL A 308 19.40 -5.12 -12.10
N PHE A 309 20.17 -5.02 -11.01
CA PHE A 309 21.59 -4.74 -11.08
C PHE A 309 22.39 -5.89 -10.48
N VAL A 310 23.52 -6.24 -11.10
CA VAL A 310 24.43 -7.29 -10.60
C VAL A 310 25.76 -6.66 -10.23
N ARG A 311 26.24 -6.91 -9.02
CA ARG A 311 27.51 -6.37 -8.50
C ARG A 311 28.25 -7.35 -7.61
N ASP A 312 29.51 -7.04 -7.29
CA ASP A 312 30.22 -7.81 -6.27
C ASP A 312 29.66 -7.53 -4.87
N ARG A 313 29.70 -8.54 -4.01
CA ARG A 313 29.36 -8.38 -2.60
C ARG A 313 30.41 -7.50 -1.93
N GLU A 314 29.94 -6.35 -1.46
CA GLU A 314 30.76 -5.44 -0.67
C GLU A 314 30.57 -5.74 0.83
N LYS A 315 31.49 -5.26 1.65
CA LYS A 315 31.25 -5.22 3.09
C LYS A 315 30.08 -4.28 3.34
N MET A 316 29.04 -4.78 4.02
CA MET A 316 27.91 -3.97 4.45
C MET A 316 28.39 -2.83 5.36
N PRO A 317 27.97 -1.57 5.12
CA PRO A 317 28.37 -0.45 5.97
C PRO A 317 27.77 -0.58 7.37
N GLU A 318 28.41 0.06 8.36
CA GLU A 318 27.90 0.09 9.72
C GLU A 318 26.55 0.79 9.80
N GLY A 319 25.62 0.18 10.53
CA GLY A 319 24.26 0.65 10.64
C GLY A 319 23.41 0.35 9.40
N ALA A 320 23.88 -0.38 8.39
CA ALA A 320 23.04 -0.69 7.22
C ALA A 320 21.67 -1.27 7.60
N CYS A 321 20.64 -0.92 6.83
CA CYS A 321 19.29 -1.41 7.03
C CYS A 321 18.85 -2.24 5.82
N THR A 322 18.70 -3.56 5.96
CA THR A 322 18.30 -4.46 4.86
C THR A 322 16.98 -5.14 5.17
N LEU A 323 16.35 -5.72 4.14
CA LEU A 323 15.18 -6.59 4.33
C LEU A 323 15.63 -8.04 4.40
N ASP A 324 15.00 -8.79 5.30
CA ASP A 324 15.15 -10.24 5.33
C ASP A 324 14.08 -10.94 4.47
N PRO A 325 14.15 -12.28 4.32
CA PRO A 325 13.20 -13.05 3.55
C PRO A 325 11.72 -12.98 3.96
N GLU A 326 11.43 -12.56 5.19
CA GLU A 326 10.08 -12.42 5.72
C GLU A 326 9.59 -10.96 5.66
N GLY A 327 10.41 -10.07 5.11
CA GLY A 327 10.09 -8.65 4.97
C GLY A 327 10.32 -7.82 6.23
N PHE A 328 11.01 -8.37 7.24
CA PHE A 328 11.41 -7.60 8.40
C PHE A 328 12.66 -6.78 8.10
N LEU A 329 12.68 -5.56 8.62
CA LEU A 329 13.85 -4.70 8.52
C LEU A 329 14.91 -5.18 9.52
N CYS A 330 16.13 -5.31 9.03
CA CYS A 330 17.31 -5.70 9.78
C CYS A 330 18.30 -4.55 9.83
N LYS A 331 18.73 -4.16 11.03
CA LYS A 331 19.87 -3.27 11.24
C LYS A 331 21.09 -4.13 11.52
N ASP A 332 22.16 -3.95 10.75
CA ASP A 332 23.40 -4.74 10.89
C ASP A 332 23.13 -6.26 10.86
N GLY A 333 22.19 -6.69 10.01
CA GLY A 333 21.80 -8.09 9.86
C GLY A 333 20.91 -8.65 10.98
N LYS A 334 20.47 -7.81 11.94
CA LYS A 334 19.57 -8.23 13.02
C LYS A 334 18.22 -7.53 12.90
N ARG A 335 17.12 -8.30 12.97
CA ARG A 335 15.77 -7.75 13.04
C ARG A 335 15.63 -6.78 14.22
N PHE A 336 14.87 -5.72 14.01
CA PHE A 336 14.42 -4.82 15.07
C PHE A 336 12.99 -4.35 14.75
N LEU A 337 12.28 -3.80 15.73
CA LEU A 337 10.96 -3.19 15.48
C LEU A 337 11.17 -1.73 15.06
N PRO A 338 10.87 -1.36 13.79
CA PRO A 338 10.91 0.03 13.37
C PRO A 338 9.72 0.75 13.99
N LEU A 339 10.01 1.71 14.87
CA LEU A 339 9.01 2.52 15.55
C LEU A 339 9.43 3.98 15.46
N GLY A 340 8.76 4.74 14.62
CA GLY A 340 9.17 6.11 14.29
C GLY A 340 8.01 7.09 14.19
N LEU A 341 8.38 8.32 13.86
CA LEU A 341 7.49 9.47 13.72
C LEU A 341 7.79 10.23 12.44
N PHE A 342 6.74 10.77 11.82
CA PHE A 342 6.96 11.83 10.83
C PHE A 342 7.40 13.12 11.54
N LEU A 343 8.44 13.74 11.00
CA LEU A 343 9.05 14.95 11.55
C LEU A 343 9.16 16.01 10.46
N VAL A 344 8.58 17.17 10.74
CA VAL A 344 8.87 18.43 10.05
C VAL A 344 9.41 19.36 11.13
N MET A 345 10.55 20.01 10.90
CA MET A 345 11.14 20.88 11.92
C MET A 345 12.10 21.88 11.25
N PRO A 346 12.06 23.18 11.61
CA PRO A 346 13.06 24.11 11.13
C PRO A 346 14.42 23.83 11.80
N PRO A 347 15.55 24.11 11.12
CA PRO A 347 16.89 23.78 11.62
C PRO A 347 17.23 24.33 13.01
N ASP A 348 16.74 25.53 13.33
CA ASP A 348 17.02 26.25 14.58
C ASP A 348 16.38 25.60 15.81
N GLN A 349 15.36 24.76 15.62
CA GLN A 349 14.68 24.02 16.70
C GLN A 349 15.10 22.54 16.74
N LEU A 350 15.79 22.05 15.72
CA LEU A 350 16.04 20.63 15.52
C LEU A 350 16.78 19.99 16.70
N GLU A 351 17.87 20.60 17.17
CA GLU A 351 18.74 20.01 18.20
C GLU A 351 18.01 19.74 19.52
N GLU A 352 17.20 20.68 20.00
CA GLU A 352 16.39 20.52 21.21
C GLU A 352 15.42 19.35 21.07
N HIS A 353 14.73 19.25 19.94
CA HIS A 353 13.75 18.21 19.69
C HIS A 353 14.38 16.84 19.44
N LEU A 354 15.59 16.77 18.86
CA LEU A 354 16.33 15.51 18.73
C LEU A 354 16.66 14.91 20.08
N GLN A 355 17.02 15.73 21.08
CA GLN A 355 17.27 15.23 22.43
C GLN A 355 16.03 14.54 23.02
N ARG A 356 14.85 15.12 22.78
CA ARG A 356 13.57 14.56 23.26
C ARG A 356 13.21 13.27 22.53
N LEU A 357 13.43 13.23 21.22
CA LEU A 357 13.22 12.04 20.39
C LEU A 357 14.17 10.90 20.80
N GLY A 358 15.46 11.18 21.02
CA GLY A 358 16.43 10.18 21.45
C GLY A 358 16.17 9.62 22.85
N ALA A 359 15.47 10.36 23.72
CA ALA A 359 15.03 9.91 25.03
C ALA A 359 13.64 9.20 25.01
N SER A 360 13.02 9.08 23.84
CA SER A 360 11.70 8.51 23.64
C SER A 360 11.78 7.03 23.22
N PRO A 361 10.66 6.29 23.15
CA PRO A 361 10.67 4.90 22.65
C PRO A 361 10.86 4.77 21.13
N TYR A 362 10.87 5.89 20.40
CA TYR A 362 11.00 5.91 18.95
C TYR A 362 12.46 5.83 18.52
N ASN A 363 12.75 5.02 17.50
CA ASN A 363 14.11 4.75 17.02
C ASN A 363 14.41 5.29 15.61
N PHE A 364 13.43 5.87 14.93
CA PHE A 364 13.65 6.57 13.68
C PHE A 364 12.68 7.73 13.46
N VAL A 365 13.02 8.61 12.51
CA VAL A 365 12.10 9.62 12.00
C VAL A 365 12.09 9.65 10.47
N THR A 366 10.93 9.96 9.90
CA THR A 366 10.81 10.41 8.51
C THR A 366 10.94 11.93 8.50
N PHE A 367 12.13 12.43 8.20
CA PHE A 367 12.43 13.85 8.36
C PHE A 367 12.18 14.63 7.08
N TYR A 368 10.94 15.09 6.84
CA TYR A 368 10.53 15.86 5.66
C TYR A 368 11.45 17.06 5.36
N SER A 369 12.02 17.67 6.41
CA SER A 369 12.94 18.80 6.28
C SER A 369 14.41 18.38 6.18
N ALA A 370 14.76 17.13 5.85
CA ALA A 370 16.15 16.64 5.88
C ALA A 370 17.16 17.52 5.13
N PHE A 371 16.79 18.08 3.98
CA PHE A 371 17.68 18.98 3.24
C PHE A 371 17.95 20.32 3.96
N SER A 372 17.14 20.70 4.96
CA SER A 372 17.37 21.90 5.77
C SER A 372 18.64 21.79 6.64
N MET A 373 19.14 20.57 6.87
CA MET A 373 20.46 20.33 7.50
C MET A 373 21.62 20.89 6.66
N ALA A 374 21.41 21.08 5.35
CA ALA A 374 22.37 21.69 4.44
C ALA A 374 21.73 22.90 3.73
N PRO A 375 21.70 24.08 4.38
CA PRO A 375 21.03 25.25 3.83
C PRO A 375 21.63 25.67 2.48
N ALA A 376 20.86 26.40 1.67
CA ALA A 376 21.28 26.79 0.32
C ALA A 376 22.58 27.61 0.26
N SER A 377 22.90 28.34 1.33
CA SER A 377 24.14 29.10 1.50
C SER A 377 25.37 28.22 1.73
N ASP A 378 25.20 26.96 2.12
CA ASP A 378 26.30 26.04 2.39
C ASP A 378 26.88 25.50 1.08
N LYS A 379 28.18 25.78 0.86
CA LYS A 379 28.92 25.32 -0.31
C LYS A 379 29.31 23.84 -0.21
N GLU A 380 29.38 23.28 1.00
CA GLU A 380 29.73 21.88 1.28
C GLU A 380 28.49 21.06 1.66
N LYS A 381 27.45 21.10 0.80
CA LYS A 381 26.14 20.50 1.08
C LYS A 381 26.20 19.07 1.64
N ILE A 382 27.05 18.22 1.06
CA ILE A 382 27.21 16.82 1.52
C ILE A 382 27.78 16.76 2.94
N GLY A 383 28.84 17.53 3.22
CA GLY A 383 29.44 17.58 4.55
C GLY A 383 28.47 18.09 5.61
N ALA A 384 27.66 19.10 5.28
CA ALA A 384 26.61 19.61 6.15
C ALA A 384 25.52 18.57 6.42
N LEU A 385 25.05 17.84 5.40
CA LEU A 385 24.09 16.75 5.59
C LEU A 385 24.65 15.65 6.51
N ARG A 386 25.92 15.25 6.33
CA ARG A 386 26.55 14.23 7.19
C ARG A 386 26.63 14.71 8.65
N LYS A 387 27.08 15.94 8.89
CA LYS A 387 27.07 16.53 10.25
C LYS A 387 25.67 16.57 10.87
N GLY A 388 24.67 16.90 10.07
CA GLY A 388 23.27 16.84 10.50
C GLY A 388 22.86 15.43 10.90
N LEU A 389 23.19 14.43 10.08
CA LEU A 389 22.92 13.02 10.36
C LEU A 389 23.70 12.47 11.56
N ASP A 390 24.92 12.97 11.84
CA ASP A 390 25.67 12.63 13.05
C ASP A 390 24.85 12.96 14.32
N ASN A 391 24.13 14.08 14.33
CA ASN A 391 23.25 14.47 15.46
C ASN A 391 22.10 13.48 15.71
N PHE A 392 21.62 12.80 14.68
CA PHE A 392 20.66 11.69 14.83
C PHE A 392 21.35 10.43 15.34
N HIS A 393 22.49 10.07 14.73
CA HIS A 393 23.22 8.86 15.05
C HIS A 393 23.63 8.79 16.53
N VAL A 394 24.21 9.86 17.07
CA VAL A 394 24.66 9.91 18.48
C VAL A 394 23.52 9.76 19.49
N ARG A 395 22.27 9.91 19.04
CA ARG A 395 21.04 9.73 19.83
C ARG A 395 20.34 8.40 19.55
N GLY A 396 20.99 7.50 18.80
CA GLY A 396 20.42 6.21 18.41
C GLY A 396 19.27 6.31 17.41
N LEU A 397 19.07 7.48 16.78
CA LEU A 397 18.00 7.72 15.84
C LEU A 397 18.43 7.41 14.41
N LYS A 398 17.55 6.74 13.69
CA LYS A 398 17.62 6.55 12.25
C LYS A 398 16.81 7.61 11.50
N VAL A 399 17.17 7.87 10.24
CA VAL A 399 16.52 8.83 9.36
C VAL A 399 16.06 8.11 8.11
N LEU A 400 14.75 8.06 7.92
CA LEU A 400 14.15 7.78 6.62
C LEU A 400 14.20 9.08 5.81
N PHE A 401 15.11 9.13 4.84
CA PHE A 401 15.51 10.37 4.17
C PHE A 401 14.62 10.65 2.96
N PRO A 402 13.85 11.76 2.93
CA PRO A 402 12.93 12.06 1.84
C PRO A 402 13.61 12.68 0.63
N LEU A 403 13.22 12.23 -0.56
CA LEU A 403 13.69 12.74 -1.85
C LEU A 403 12.61 13.48 -2.66
N LEU A 404 11.44 13.72 -2.07
CA LEU A 404 10.29 14.41 -2.71
C LEU A 404 10.70 15.72 -3.40
N GLY A 405 11.61 16.46 -2.77
CA GLY A 405 12.11 17.74 -3.29
C GLY A 405 12.83 17.63 -4.64
N PHE A 406 13.27 16.45 -5.09
CA PHE A 406 13.98 16.30 -6.37
C PHE A 406 13.07 16.22 -7.59
N TYR A 407 11.75 16.10 -7.42
CA TYR A 407 10.82 16.04 -8.56
C TYR A 407 9.55 16.90 -8.38
N GLN A 408 9.25 17.38 -7.17
CA GLN A 408 8.12 18.29 -6.98
C GLN A 408 8.32 19.58 -7.78
N ALA A 409 7.39 19.89 -8.69
CA ALA A 409 7.53 20.99 -9.66
C ALA A 409 7.87 22.36 -9.06
N ASN A 410 7.39 22.63 -7.83
CA ASN A 410 7.65 23.90 -7.14
C ASN A 410 8.96 23.94 -6.35
N SER A 411 9.67 22.82 -6.25
CA SER A 411 10.92 22.71 -5.50
C SER A 411 12.05 23.52 -6.12
N ASN A 412 12.86 24.15 -5.26
CA ASN A 412 14.07 24.86 -5.68
C ASN A 412 15.13 23.91 -6.27
N TYR A 413 15.13 22.62 -5.89
CA TYR A 413 16.07 21.64 -6.44
C TYR A 413 15.76 21.30 -7.89
N VAL A 414 14.47 21.23 -8.26
CA VAL A 414 14.07 21.05 -9.66
C VAL A 414 14.44 22.27 -10.50
N LYS A 415 14.29 23.47 -9.94
CA LYS A 415 14.55 24.74 -10.66
C LYS A 415 16.04 25.06 -10.85
N HIS A 416 16.87 24.70 -9.87
CA HIS A 416 18.26 25.17 -9.79
C HIS A 416 19.29 24.06 -9.61
N GLY A 417 18.84 22.80 -9.49
CA GLY A 417 19.71 21.68 -9.18
C GLY A 417 20.11 21.58 -7.70
N TRP A 418 20.84 20.53 -7.37
CA TRP A 418 21.38 20.26 -6.04
C TRP A 418 22.79 19.71 -6.14
N SER A 419 23.72 20.31 -5.40
CA SER A 419 25.13 19.88 -5.34
C SER A 419 25.80 19.78 -6.72
N GLY A 420 25.48 20.68 -7.65
CA GLY A 420 26.04 20.66 -9.02
C GLY A 420 25.32 19.73 -10.01
N GLU A 421 24.34 18.96 -9.57
CA GLU A 421 23.47 18.15 -10.45
C GLU A 421 22.19 18.91 -10.79
N THR A 422 21.70 18.82 -12.02
CA THR A 422 20.50 19.54 -12.48
C THR A 422 19.32 18.64 -12.80
N THR A 423 19.53 17.32 -12.88
CA THR A 423 18.47 16.34 -13.18
C THR A 423 18.07 15.58 -11.92
N THR A 424 16.82 15.14 -11.83
CA THR A 424 16.32 14.28 -10.74
C THR A 424 17.19 13.05 -10.57
N SER A 425 17.54 12.37 -11.67
CA SER A 425 18.39 11.18 -11.66
C SER A 425 19.81 11.47 -11.17
N GLY A 426 20.43 12.56 -11.63
CA GLY A 426 21.77 12.99 -11.21
C GLY A 426 21.81 13.34 -9.72
N MET A 427 20.86 14.15 -9.25
CA MET A 427 20.72 14.51 -7.85
C MET A 427 20.51 13.27 -6.95
N THR A 428 19.63 12.35 -7.37
CA THR A 428 19.34 11.09 -6.65
C THR A 428 20.59 10.23 -6.51
N GLY A 429 21.28 9.93 -7.61
CA GLY A 429 22.48 9.09 -7.59
C GLY A 429 23.63 9.73 -6.80
N LYS A 430 23.81 11.05 -6.90
CA LYS A 430 24.83 11.76 -6.13
C LYS A 430 24.56 11.73 -4.63
N LEU A 431 23.31 11.96 -4.22
CA LEU A 431 22.91 11.89 -2.81
C LEU A 431 23.17 10.48 -2.25
N ALA A 432 22.72 9.44 -2.95
CA ALA A 432 22.87 8.04 -2.56
C ALA A 432 24.34 7.67 -2.34
N ARG A 433 25.19 7.90 -3.35
CA ARG A 433 26.64 7.63 -3.22
C ARG A 433 27.31 8.37 -2.06
N SER A 434 26.80 9.56 -1.73
CA SER A 434 27.40 10.43 -0.71
C SER A 434 27.00 10.08 0.72
N LEU A 435 25.91 9.33 0.91
CA LEU A 435 25.29 9.07 2.21
C LEU A 435 25.03 7.58 2.51
N ARG A 436 25.18 6.68 1.53
CA ARG A 436 24.92 5.22 1.65
C ARG A 436 25.67 4.51 2.77
N ASP A 437 26.75 5.11 3.27
CA ASP A 437 27.61 4.58 4.32
C ASP A 437 27.33 5.24 5.69
N HIS A 438 26.37 6.16 5.77
CA HIS A 438 26.12 6.90 6.99
C HIS A 438 25.25 6.08 7.96
N PRO A 439 25.68 5.83 9.21
CA PRO A 439 25.02 4.91 10.14
C PRO A 439 23.66 5.40 10.66
N ALA A 440 23.28 6.65 10.39
CA ALA A 440 21.94 7.17 10.67
C ALA A 440 20.90 6.85 9.58
N ILE A 441 21.28 6.42 8.37
CA ILE A 441 20.29 6.19 7.31
C ILE A 441 19.46 4.93 7.63
N LEU A 442 18.13 5.06 7.51
CA LEU A 442 17.19 3.93 7.52
C LEU A 442 16.91 3.43 6.11
N GLY A 443 16.78 4.38 5.18
CA GLY A 443 16.23 4.16 3.85
C GLY A 443 15.88 5.47 3.17
N TRP A 444 15.26 5.35 2.00
CA TRP A 444 14.98 6.47 1.10
C TRP A 444 13.48 6.63 0.87
N TYR A 445 12.90 7.75 1.28
CA TYR A 445 11.46 8.03 1.14
C TYR A 445 11.17 8.75 -0.17
N LEU A 446 10.49 8.05 -1.08
CA LEU A 446 10.38 8.44 -2.49
C LEU A 446 9.06 9.11 -2.83
N THR A 447 7.97 8.79 -2.14
CA THR A 447 6.64 9.31 -2.46
C THR A 447 5.82 9.63 -1.23
N ASP A 448 4.90 10.58 -1.39
CA ASP A 448 3.92 10.98 -0.41
C ASP A 448 2.58 11.12 -1.13
N GLU A 449 1.78 10.05 -1.14
CA GLU A 449 0.44 9.98 -1.78
C GLU A 449 0.41 10.39 -3.28
N LEU A 450 1.48 10.14 -4.03
CA LEU A 450 1.49 10.42 -5.48
C LEU A 450 0.50 9.52 -6.22
N SER A 451 -0.34 10.08 -7.09
CA SER A 451 -1.22 9.27 -7.95
C SER A 451 -0.41 8.30 -8.83
N ALA A 452 -1.03 7.16 -9.17
CA ALA A 452 -0.38 6.08 -9.93
C ALA A 452 0.26 6.56 -11.25
N GLU A 453 -0.35 7.52 -11.94
CA GLU A 453 0.16 8.10 -13.19
C GLU A 453 1.51 8.85 -13.03
N HIS A 454 1.82 9.31 -11.81
CA HIS A 454 3.06 10.03 -11.50
C HIS A 454 4.14 9.12 -10.90
N LEU A 455 3.91 7.81 -10.77
CA LEU A 455 4.87 6.87 -10.18
C LEU A 455 6.10 6.60 -11.07
N ALA A 456 6.10 7.01 -12.35
CA ALA A 456 7.24 6.82 -13.23
C ALA A 456 8.55 7.42 -12.68
N VAL A 457 8.48 8.60 -12.05
CA VAL A 457 9.65 9.27 -11.46
C VAL A 457 10.20 8.51 -10.25
N PRO A 458 9.41 8.18 -9.20
CA PRO A 458 9.93 7.42 -8.07
C PRO A 458 10.36 6.00 -8.43
N ILE A 459 9.74 5.35 -9.43
CA ILE A 459 10.23 4.05 -9.96
C ILE A 459 11.65 4.19 -10.50
N GLU A 460 11.93 5.24 -11.27
CA GLU A 460 13.28 5.49 -11.78
C GLU A 460 14.26 5.85 -10.67
N MET A 461 13.83 6.65 -9.68
CA MET A 461 14.65 6.94 -8.50
C MET A 461 14.98 5.67 -7.72
N ARG A 462 14.03 4.76 -7.52
CA ARG A 462 14.27 3.46 -6.89
C ARG A 462 15.32 2.66 -7.64
N ARG A 463 15.26 2.58 -8.97
CA ARG A 463 16.27 1.88 -9.78
C ARG A 463 17.68 2.44 -9.56
N ILE A 464 17.80 3.77 -9.54
CA ILE A 464 19.08 4.44 -9.26
C ILE A 464 19.54 4.10 -7.85
N LEU A 465 18.66 4.23 -6.84
CA LEU A 465 19.01 3.97 -5.44
C LEU A 465 19.44 2.53 -5.22
N ASN A 466 18.71 1.56 -5.78
CA ASN A 466 19.06 0.15 -5.75
C ASN A 466 20.46 -0.12 -6.30
N ARG A 467 20.83 0.53 -7.42
CA ARG A 467 22.17 0.45 -8.00
C ARG A 467 23.24 1.08 -7.11
N GLU A 468 22.99 2.27 -6.58
CA GLU A 468 24.01 3.03 -5.85
C GLU A 468 24.16 2.60 -4.38
N ASP A 469 23.06 2.18 -3.75
CA ASP A 469 22.94 1.85 -2.32
C ASP A 469 22.06 0.59 -2.10
N PRO A 470 22.64 -0.62 -2.24
CA PRO A 470 21.89 -1.87 -2.08
C PRO A 470 21.67 -2.26 -0.60
N TYR A 471 22.05 -1.41 0.35
CA TYR A 471 22.03 -1.70 1.78
C TYR A 471 21.02 -0.84 2.56
N HIS A 472 20.14 -0.12 1.86
CA HIS A 472 19.06 0.67 2.43
C HIS A 472 17.82 0.62 1.51
N PRO A 473 16.65 0.16 1.99
CA PRO A 473 15.46 0.05 1.17
C PRO A 473 14.86 1.41 0.83
N THR A 474 14.09 1.40 -0.24
CA THR A 474 13.24 2.51 -0.65
C THR A 474 11.84 2.38 -0.07
N PHE A 475 11.22 3.51 0.26
CA PHE A 475 9.91 3.61 0.89
C PHE A 475 8.99 4.48 0.04
N THR A 476 7.75 4.02 -0.08
CA THR A 476 6.67 4.71 -0.78
C THR A 476 5.47 4.79 0.15
N LEU A 477 4.80 5.95 0.21
CA LEU A 477 3.59 6.13 1.00
C LEU A 477 2.36 6.38 0.14
N THR A 478 1.23 5.81 0.56
CA THR A 478 -0.10 6.10 0.00
C THR A 478 -1.22 5.92 1.02
N ASN A 479 -2.31 6.69 0.85
CA ASN A 479 -3.60 6.46 1.50
C ASN A 479 -4.58 5.63 0.65
N LEU A 480 -4.16 5.23 -0.57
CA LEU A 480 -5.00 4.52 -1.54
C LEU A 480 -4.76 3.01 -1.48
N GLU A 481 -5.50 2.32 -0.62
CA GLU A 481 -5.40 0.86 -0.41
C GLU A 481 -5.52 0.06 -1.72
N SER A 482 -6.46 0.45 -2.60
CA SER A 482 -6.70 -0.23 -3.87
C SER A 482 -5.55 -0.14 -4.86
N GLU A 483 -4.60 0.78 -4.67
CA GLU A 483 -3.48 1.01 -5.58
C GLU A 483 -2.17 0.37 -5.07
N LEU A 484 -2.20 -0.33 -3.93
CA LEU A 484 -1.00 -0.87 -3.29
C LEU A 484 -0.11 -1.73 -4.21
N PRO A 485 -0.66 -2.61 -5.10
CA PRO A 485 0.18 -3.30 -6.07
C PRO A 485 0.99 -2.37 -6.99
N ASN A 486 0.43 -1.23 -7.40
CA ASN A 486 1.13 -0.27 -8.24
C ASN A 486 2.28 0.41 -7.47
N TYR A 487 2.06 0.70 -6.18
CA TYR A 487 3.07 1.34 -5.33
C TYR A 487 4.26 0.41 -5.01
N ALA A 488 4.08 -0.91 -5.03
CA ALA A 488 5.17 -1.89 -4.87
C ALA A 488 6.25 -1.79 -5.97
N HIS A 489 5.95 -1.19 -7.13
CA HIS A 489 6.96 -0.87 -8.14
C HIS A 489 7.89 0.26 -7.72
N SER A 490 7.38 1.19 -6.91
CA SER A 490 8.08 2.43 -6.56
C SER A 490 8.86 2.35 -5.25
N GLY A 491 8.63 1.34 -4.41
CA GLY A 491 9.31 1.18 -3.11
C GLY A 491 9.50 -0.29 -2.71
N ASP A 492 10.58 -0.57 -1.97
CA ASP A 492 10.82 -1.87 -1.35
C ASP A 492 9.97 -2.07 -0.07
N ILE A 493 9.44 -0.99 0.50
CA ILE A 493 8.48 -0.99 1.61
C ILE A 493 7.36 0.01 1.29
N VAL A 494 6.11 -0.38 1.53
CA VAL A 494 4.95 0.50 1.36
C VAL A 494 4.41 0.94 2.72
N ILE A 495 4.36 2.24 2.97
CA ILE A 495 3.72 2.82 4.15
C ILE A 495 2.28 3.19 3.79
N VAL A 496 1.33 2.82 4.65
CA VAL A 496 -0.08 3.19 4.50
C VAL A 496 -0.53 3.97 5.72
N ASP A 497 -1.23 5.07 5.52
CA ASP A 497 -1.62 6.03 6.55
C ASP A 497 -3.14 6.09 6.78
N PRO A 498 -3.69 5.10 7.50
CA PRO A 498 -5.08 5.13 7.90
C PRO A 498 -5.29 6.14 9.03
N TYR A 499 -6.10 7.19 8.78
CA TYR A 499 -6.51 8.17 9.79
C TYR A 499 -8.02 8.07 10.11
N PRO A 500 -8.46 7.01 10.83
CA PRO A 500 -9.87 6.69 11.00
C PRO A 500 -10.62 7.60 11.98
N LEU A 501 -9.95 8.21 12.97
CA LEU A 501 -10.57 8.96 14.06
C LEU A 501 -10.84 10.39 13.63
N THR A 502 -12.03 10.62 13.07
CA THR A 502 -12.44 11.90 12.48
C THR A 502 -13.23 12.77 13.47
N THR A 503 -14.55 12.74 13.40
CA THR A 503 -15.44 13.52 14.26
C THR A 503 -16.03 12.68 15.39
N LYS A 504 -16.41 13.32 16.49
CA LYS A 504 -17.08 12.63 17.60
C LYS A 504 -18.39 11.95 17.17
N ALA A 505 -19.05 12.47 16.14
CA ALA A 505 -20.27 11.88 15.58
C ALA A 505 -20.01 10.55 14.87
N HIS A 506 -18.83 10.38 14.26
CA HIS A 506 -18.46 9.13 13.59
C HIS A 506 -17.83 8.10 14.55
N GLY A 507 -17.25 8.55 15.66
CA GLY A 507 -16.63 7.65 16.65
C GLY A 507 -15.46 6.86 16.05
N SER A 508 -15.22 5.65 16.57
CA SER A 508 -14.13 4.76 16.16
C SER A 508 -14.55 3.66 15.17
N ALA A 509 -15.78 3.71 14.63
CA ALA A 509 -16.36 2.63 13.83
C ALA A 509 -15.57 2.29 12.54
N SER A 510 -14.79 3.24 12.01
CA SER A 510 -13.96 3.09 10.82
C SER A 510 -12.59 2.45 11.09
N VAL A 511 -12.17 2.30 12.35
CA VAL A 511 -10.82 1.83 12.70
C VAL A 511 -10.56 0.43 12.15
N LYS A 512 -11.54 -0.48 12.30
CA LYS A 512 -11.47 -1.84 11.77
C LYS A 512 -11.19 -1.86 10.27
N SER A 513 -12.01 -1.18 9.47
CA SER A 513 -11.91 -1.22 8.01
C SER A 513 -10.62 -0.57 7.54
N LYS A 514 -10.26 0.60 8.09
CA LYS A 514 -9.04 1.32 7.74
C LYS A 514 -7.75 0.59 8.12
N CYS A 515 -7.76 -0.22 9.18
CA CYS A 515 -6.59 -1.04 9.52
C CYS A 515 -6.57 -2.40 8.81
N ALA A 516 -7.65 -2.81 8.12
CA ALA A 516 -7.70 -4.11 7.44
C ALA A 516 -6.73 -4.19 6.25
N VAL A 517 -6.36 -3.04 5.67
CA VAL A 517 -5.41 -2.91 4.56
C VAL A 517 -4.11 -3.68 4.76
N PHE A 518 -3.59 -3.71 6.00
CA PHE A 518 -2.33 -4.37 6.33
C PHE A 518 -2.36 -5.89 6.14
N SER A 519 -3.56 -6.50 6.25
CA SER A 519 -3.76 -7.95 6.12
C SER A 519 -4.06 -8.42 4.69
N GLY A 520 -4.43 -7.51 3.79
CA GLY A 520 -4.87 -7.84 2.44
C GLY A 520 -3.97 -7.26 1.37
N ALA A 521 -4.17 -5.98 1.07
CA ALA A 521 -3.73 -5.39 -0.19
C ALA A 521 -2.21 -5.29 -0.40
N GLY A 522 -1.40 -5.19 0.66
CA GLY A 522 0.06 -5.21 0.50
C GLY A 522 0.71 -6.60 0.55
N GLN A 523 0.04 -7.62 1.13
CA GLN A 523 0.48 -9.01 0.99
C GLN A 523 0.37 -9.51 -0.46
N LEU A 524 -0.56 -8.92 -1.23
CA LEU A 524 -0.79 -9.25 -2.64
C LEU A 524 0.43 -8.98 -3.54
N ALA A 525 1.22 -7.95 -3.21
CA ALA A 525 2.44 -7.60 -3.95
C ALA A 525 3.72 -8.24 -3.37
N GLY A 526 3.64 -8.87 -2.18
CA GLY A 526 4.80 -9.47 -1.52
C GLY A 526 5.78 -8.47 -0.91
N THR A 527 5.48 -7.17 -1.03
CA THR A 527 6.24 -6.07 -0.43
C THR A 527 5.82 -5.88 1.03
N PRO A 528 6.77 -5.71 1.98
CA PRO A 528 6.45 -5.38 3.36
C PRO A 528 5.61 -4.10 3.48
N VAL A 529 4.56 -4.16 4.29
CA VAL A 529 3.69 -3.01 4.57
C VAL A 529 3.98 -2.46 5.95
N TRP A 530 4.07 -1.14 6.06
CA TRP A 530 4.20 -0.43 7.32
C TRP A 530 2.97 0.45 7.55
N SER A 531 2.68 0.73 8.81
CA SER A 531 1.55 1.57 9.20
C SER A 531 2.02 2.95 9.61
N ALA A 532 1.32 3.98 9.13
CA ALA A 532 1.40 5.33 9.62
C ALA A 532 0.13 5.67 10.42
N PRO A 533 0.02 5.22 11.68
CA PRO A 533 -1.17 5.44 12.49
C PRO A 533 -1.34 6.92 12.84
N GLN A 534 -2.59 7.30 13.13
CA GLN A 534 -2.98 8.65 13.53
C GLN A 534 -2.50 8.97 14.95
N GLY A 535 -1.61 9.95 15.08
CA GLY A 535 -1.11 10.53 16.33
C GLY A 535 -1.46 12.01 16.50
N PHE A 536 -2.53 12.47 15.85
CA PHE A 536 -3.01 13.86 15.85
C PHE A 536 -4.55 13.94 15.80
N SER A 537 -5.13 15.07 16.19
CA SER A 537 -6.56 15.35 15.96
C SER A 537 -6.78 16.07 14.64
N TRP A 538 -7.79 15.69 13.84
CA TRP A 538 -8.20 16.49 12.68
C TRP A 538 -8.63 17.92 13.05
N GLY A 539 -8.99 18.15 14.31
CA GLY A 539 -9.28 19.47 14.86
C GLY A 539 -8.05 20.39 14.87
N THR A 540 -6.83 19.86 14.84
CA THR A 540 -5.61 20.67 14.80
C THR A 540 -5.16 21.10 13.41
N GLN A 541 -5.89 20.69 12.36
CA GLN A 541 -5.49 20.92 10.98
C GLN A 541 -6.11 22.21 10.41
N GLY A 542 -5.26 23.17 10.06
CA GLY A 542 -5.65 24.40 9.38
C GLY A 542 -6.83 25.13 10.06
N LYS A 543 -7.90 25.41 9.29
CA LYS A 543 -9.07 26.16 9.77
C LYS A 543 -9.95 25.39 10.76
N ASN A 544 -9.67 24.11 11.04
CA ASN A 544 -10.49 23.28 11.91
C ASN A 544 -10.32 23.60 13.40
N LEU A 545 -9.29 24.36 13.78
CA LEU A 545 -8.96 24.65 15.18
C LEU A 545 -10.12 25.28 15.96
N GLN A 546 -10.94 26.10 15.29
CA GLN A 546 -12.13 26.71 15.88
C GLN A 546 -13.21 25.69 16.28
N LYS A 547 -13.18 24.52 15.64
CA LYS A 547 -14.08 23.39 15.85
C LYS A 547 -13.36 22.20 16.47
N PHE A 548 -12.21 22.41 17.11
CA PHE A 548 -11.38 21.34 17.66
C PHE A 548 -12.19 20.32 18.47
N HIS A 549 -13.12 20.80 19.30
CA HIS A 549 -13.96 19.97 20.15
C HIS A 549 -14.99 19.10 19.42
N ASP A 550 -15.24 19.31 18.12
CA ASP A 550 -16.09 18.45 17.30
C ASP A 550 -15.33 17.19 16.81
N TYR A 551 -14.00 17.24 16.86
CA TYR A 551 -13.12 16.16 16.44
C TYR A 551 -12.76 15.24 17.59
N ILE A 552 -12.39 14.01 17.24
CA ILE A 552 -11.75 13.10 18.18
C ILE A 552 -10.31 13.58 18.37
N ASP A 553 -9.90 13.75 19.62
CA ASP A 553 -8.51 13.96 20.00
C ASP A 553 -7.95 12.62 20.49
N PRO A 554 -7.11 11.91 19.72
CA PRO A 554 -6.66 10.58 20.08
C PRO A 554 -6.01 10.52 21.46
N GLY A 555 -6.52 9.62 22.29
CA GLY A 555 -5.92 9.24 23.55
C GLY A 555 -4.70 8.32 23.36
N GLU A 556 -4.02 8.05 24.46
CA GLU A 556 -2.95 7.04 24.51
C GLU A 556 -3.45 5.65 24.08
N GLU A 557 -4.64 5.26 24.56
CA GLU A 557 -5.27 3.99 24.23
C GLU A 557 -5.64 3.89 22.75
N ASP A 558 -6.15 4.96 22.15
CA ASP A 558 -6.47 5.00 20.72
C ASP A 558 -5.21 4.74 19.87
N MET A 559 -4.14 5.49 20.16
CA MET A 559 -2.86 5.36 19.44
C MET A 559 -2.24 3.97 19.64
N ARG A 560 -2.24 3.46 20.87
CA ARG A 560 -1.76 2.10 21.19
C ARG A 560 -2.57 1.05 20.43
N SER A 561 -3.90 1.17 20.44
CA SER A 561 -4.80 0.21 19.80
C SER A 561 -4.64 0.20 18.27
N MET A 562 -4.51 1.36 17.64
CA MET A 562 -4.23 1.45 16.20
C MET A 562 -2.88 0.83 15.84
N MET A 563 -1.82 1.13 16.60
CA MET A 563 -0.49 0.52 16.36
C MET A 563 -0.53 -1.00 16.49
N LEU A 564 -1.12 -1.53 17.56
CA LEU A 564 -1.22 -2.97 17.80
C LEU A 564 -2.09 -3.65 16.74
N LEU A 565 -3.22 -3.04 16.35
CA LEU A 565 -4.09 -3.57 15.30
C LEU A 565 -3.36 -3.68 13.96
N SER A 566 -2.55 -2.68 13.61
CA SER A 566 -1.71 -2.72 12.42
C SER A 566 -0.72 -3.89 12.45
N LEU A 567 -0.04 -4.12 13.58
CA LEU A 567 0.88 -5.26 13.75
C LEU A 567 0.14 -6.61 13.69
N LEU A 568 -1.03 -6.72 14.33
CA LEU A 568 -1.89 -7.91 14.26
C LEU A 568 -2.33 -8.23 12.82
N ASN A 569 -2.59 -7.19 12.02
CA ASN A 569 -2.94 -7.32 10.61
C ASN A 569 -1.70 -7.48 9.71
N GLY A 570 -0.49 -7.55 10.23
CA GLY A 570 0.71 -7.93 9.48
C GLY A 570 1.66 -6.80 9.11
N ALA A 571 1.41 -5.56 9.57
CA ALA A 571 2.37 -4.47 9.39
C ALA A 571 3.73 -4.82 10.01
N LYS A 572 4.82 -4.49 9.31
CA LYS A 572 6.21 -4.81 9.69
C LYS A 572 6.96 -3.68 10.38
N GLY A 573 6.36 -2.48 10.42
CA GLY A 573 6.90 -1.31 11.09
C GLY A 573 5.84 -0.22 11.25
N ILE A 574 6.12 0.72 12.15
CA ILE A 574 5.22 1.80 12.52
C ILE A 574 5.94 3.15 12.33
N CYS A 575 5.30 4.08 11.61
CA CYS A 575 5.74 5.47 11.46
C CYS A 575 4.57 6.42 11.79
N MET A 576 4.33 6.71 13.06
CA MET A 576 3.15 7.48 13.46
C MET A 576 3.21 8.93 12.93
N TYR A 577 2.10 9.39 12.35
CA TYR A 577 1.95 10.77 11.92
C TYR A 577 1.23 11.54 13.03
N VAL A 578 1.80 12.54 13.69
CA VAL A 578 3.07 13.24 13.44
C VAL A 578 3.66 13.72 14.77
N TYR A 579 4.95 14.07 14.80
CA TYR A 579 5.56 14.76 15.94
C TYR A 579 4.80 16.07 16.26
N PRO A 580 4.34 16.30 17.51
CA PRO A 580 3.23 17.20 17.79
C PRO A 580 3.61 18.68 17.99
N PHE A 581 4.87 19.06 17.76
CA PHE A 581 5.36 20.41 18.07
C PHE A 581 5.11 21.42 16.95
N LEU A 582 4.73 22.64 17.36
CA LEU A 582 4.43 23.75 16.46
C LEU A 582 5.71 24.49 16.06
N TYR A 583 5.85 24.78 14.78
CA TYR A 583 7.08 25.29 14.17
C TYR A 583 7.28 26.80 14.36
N THR A 584 6.17 27.55 14.52
CA THR A 584 6.20 29.02 14.55
C THR A 584 5.48 29.61 15.75
N LYS A 585 5.86 30.84 16.14
CA LYS A 585 5.15 31.62 17.16
C LYS A 585 3.69 31.86 16.79
N ALA A 586 3.41 32.13 15.51
CA ALA A 586 2.04 32.35 15.03
C ALA A 586 1.13 31.13 15.28
N GLN A 587 1.63 29.91 15.05
CA GLN A 587 0.88 28.68 15.35
C GLN A 587 0.64 28.52 16.86
N LYS A 588 1.65 28.80 17.69
CA LYS A 588 1.52 28.76 19.16
C LYS A 588 0.46 29.76 19.66
N ASP A 589 0.50 30.99 19.15
CA ASP A 589 -0.47 32.04 19.47
C ASP A 589 -1.87 31.68 18.99
N GLU A 590 -1.99 30.98 17.85
CA GLU A 590 -3.28 30.51 17.33
C GLU A 590 -3.91 29.45 18.25
N TYR A 591 -3.13 28.48 18.73
CA TYR A 591 -3.59 27.46 19.68
C TYR A 591 -4.01 28.07 21.02
N ALA A 592 -3.25 29.06 21.50
CA ALA A 592 -3.57 29.76 22.74
C ALA A 592 -4.94 30.45 22.70
N LYS A 593 -5.40 30.95 21.53
CA LYS A 593 -6.73 31.55 21.37
C LYS A 593 -7.88 30.58 21.68
N TYR A 594 -7.63 29.28 21.53
CA TYR A 594 -8.61 28.21 21.76
C TYR A 594 -8.32 27.41 23.04
N GLY A 595 -7.43 27.89 23.92
CA GLY A 595 -7.06 27.21 25.16
C GLY A 595 -6.21 25.95 24.97
N LEU A 596 -5.52 25.83 23.82
CA LEU A 596 -4.73 24.66 23.44
C LEU A 596 -3.22 24.87 23.60
N GLN A 597 -2.78 25.82 24.43
CA GLN A 597 -1.37 26.16 24.59
C GLN A 597 -0.47 24.98 25.02
N ASN A 598 -1.03 24.01 25.77
CA ASN A 598 -0.30 22.82 26.24
C ASN A 598 -0.50 21.59 25.35
N TYR A 599 -1.35 21.68 24.32
CA TYR A 599 -1.72 20.53 23.49
C TYR A 599 -0.51 19.79 22.90
N PRO A 600 0.53 20.46 22.34
CA PRO A 600 1.72 19.77 21.83
C PRO A 600 2.41 18.89 22.88
N GLU A 601 2.52 19.37 24.12
CA GLU A 601 3.15 18.63 25.20
C GLU A 601 2.28 17.47 25.66
N ASP A 602 0.98 17.71 25.86
CA ASP A 602 0.04 16.66 26.26
C ASP A 602 -0.01 15.53 25.23
N MET A 603 -0.05 15.89 23.94
CA MET A 603 0.00 14.92 22.84
C MET A 603 1.33 14.17 22.85
N TRP A 604 2.46 14.86 23.02
CA TRP A 604 3.78 14.20 23.08
C TRP A 604 3.86 13.18 24.21
N GLN A 605 3.34 13.49 25.38
CA GLN A 605 3.31 12.55 26.51
C GLN A 605 2.43 11.32 26.23
N ARG A 606 1.30 11.50 25.55
CA ARG A 606 0.45 10.36 25.10
C ARG A 606 1.18 9.50 24.07
N GLN A 607 1.86 10.13 23.10
CA GLN A 607 2.66 9.43 22.09
C GLN A 607 3.78 8.61 22.74
N ILE A 608 4.54 9.18 23.69
CA ILE A 608 5.58 8.44 24.44
C ILE A 608 5.00 7.19 25.09
N ARG A 609 3.88 7.28 25.81
CA ARG A 609 3.32 6.13 26.54
C ARG A 609 2.79 5.06 25.58
N ALA A 610 2.10 5.47 24.51
CA ALA A 610 1.63 4.55 23.48
C ALA A 610 2.80 3.85 22.77
N GLY A 611 3.84 4.59 22.38
CA GLY A 611 5.04 4.04 21.76
C GLY A 611 5.82 3.11 22.70
N ALA A 612 5.90 3.43 23.99
CA ALA A 612 6.59 2.60 24.97
C ALA A 612 5.91 1.23 25.14
N ALA A 613 4.58 1.20 25.13
CA ALA A 613 3.81 -0.05 25.16
C ALA A 613 4.17 -0.96 23.97
N VAL A 614 4.22 -0.39 22.76
CA VAL A 614 4.56 -1.12 21.53
C VAL A 614 6.04 -1.53 21.52
N ARG A 615 6.94 -0.68 22.01
CA ARG A 615 8.38 -0.96 22.10
C ARG A 615 8.69 -2.20 22.94
N LYS A 616 7.92 -2.45 24.02
CA LYS A 616 8.06 -3.66 24.86
C LYS A 616 7.86 -4.97 24.07
N LEU A 617 7.15 -4.92 22.94
CA LEU A 617 6.88 -6.09 22.10
C LEU A 617 8.02 -6.42 21.13
N GLU A 618 9.05 -5.57 20.98
CA GLU A 618 10.15 -5.80 20.04
C GLU A 618 10.71 -7.23 20.08
N PRO A 619 11.13 -7.81 21.23
CA PRO A 619 11.70 -9.16 21.27
C PRO A 619 10.69 -10.27 20.92
N TYR A 620 9.39 -10.01 21.06
CA TYR A 620 8.32 -10.95 20.70
C TYR A 620 7.99 -10.84 19.21
N PHE A 621 7.95 -9.63 18.69
CA PHE A 621 7.53 -9.32 17.32
C PHE A 621 8.56 -9.75 16.27
N ILE A 622 9.85 -9.61 16.58
CA ILE A 622 10.94 -9.92 15.64
C ILE A 622 11.29 -11.42 15.59
N SER A 623 10.82 -12.19 16.56
CA SER A 623 11.09 -13.62 16.70
C SER A 623 10.37 -14.44 15.63
N SER A 624 10.99 -15.54 15.21
CA SER A 624 10.40 -16.53 14.29
C SER A 624 9.84 -17.76 15.03
N GLN A 625 9.82 -17.74 16.37
CA GLN A 625 9.35 -18.87 17.17
C GLN A 625 7.88 -19.23 16.87
N PRO A 626 7.55 -20.52 16.74
CA PRO A 626 6.17 -20.97 16.58
C PRO A 626 5.30 -20.52 17.76
N VAL A 627 4.12 -19.98 17.43
CA VAL A 627 3.16 -19.46 18.41
C VAL A 627 1.97 -20.42 18.54
N PRO A 628 1.32 -20.51 19.72
CA PRO A 628 0.17 -21.37 19.90
C PRO A 628 -1.02 -20.90 19.05
N GLU A 629 -1.78 -21.84 18.49
CA GLU A 629 -3.07 -21.53 17.85
C GLU A 629 -4.07 -21.12 18.94
N ILE A 630 -4.77 -20.02 18.71
CA ILE A 630 -5.74 -19.47 19.66
C ILE A 630 -7.16 -19.57 19.11
N ARG A 631 -8.12 -19.61 20.03
CA ARG A 631 -9.55 -19.49 19.69
C ARG A 631 -10.11 -18.21 20.30
N ILE A 632 -10.83 -17.43 19.51
CA ILE A 632 -11.49 -16.21 19.95
C ILE A 632 -13.00 -16.39 19.84
N GLU A 633 -13.71 -16.23 20.95
CA GLU A 633 -15.17 -16.22 21.00
C GLU A 633 -15.66 -14.79 21.16
N ASN A 634 -15.97 -14.13 20.04
CA ASN A 634 -16.55 -12.78 20.04
C ASN A 634 -18.00 -12.81 20.51
N ARG A 635 -18.32 -11.97 21.51
CA ARG A 635 -19.65 -11.82 22.14
C ARG A 635 -20.17 -10.39 22.08
N GLY A 636 -19.28 -9.41 21.96
CA GLY A 636 -19.60 -8.00 21.81
C GLY A 636 -20.01 -7.60 20.39
N LYS A 637 -20.36 -6.32 20.24
CA LYS A 637 -20.69 -5.71 18.95
C LYS A 637 -19.44 -5.43 18.11
N ALA A 638 -18.37 -4.96 18.76
CA ALA A 638 -17.08 -4.79 18.12
C ALA A 638 -16.33 -6.12 18.08
N GLU A 639 -15.63 -6.37 16.98
CA GLU A 639 -14.75 -7.53 16.85
C GLU A 639 -13.53 -7.36 17.75
N VAL A 640 -13.09 -8.46 18.37
CA VAL A 640 -11.80 -8.57 19.04
C VAL A 640 -10.86 -9.37 18.15
N LYS A 641 -9.68 -8.80 17.91
CA LYS A 641 -8.53 -9.47 17.30
C LYS A 641 -7.48 -9.73 18.36
N ALA A 642 -6.85 -10.90 18.31
CA ALA A 642 -5.75 -11.23 19.19
C ALA A 642 -4.72 -12.10 18.49
N ARG A 643 -3.46 -12.04 18.95
CA ARG A 643 -2.40 -12.94 18.48
C ARG A 643 -1.35 -13.14 19.58
N PRO A 644 -0.91 -14.36 19.84
CA PRO A 644 0.26 -14.60 20.66
C PRO A 644 1.54 -14.40 19.84
N TRP A 645 2.57 -13.89 20.50
CA TRP A 645 3.94 -13.86 20.03
C TRP A 645 4.87 -14.45 21.08
N ARG A 646 6.02 -14.94 20.64
CA ARG A 646 7.03 -15.51 21.54
C ARG A 646 8.38 -14.87 21.31
N THR A 647 9.10 -14.61 22.38
CA THR A 647 10.53 -14.30 22.30
C THR A 647 11.32 -15.53 21.86
N GLU A 648 12.59 -15.32 21.48
CA GLU A 648 13.50 -16.41 21.11
C GLU A 648 13.75 -17.39 22.28
N ASP A 649 13.70 -16.91 23.53
CA ASP A 649 13.78 -17.74 24.75
C ASP A 649 12.43 -18.39 25.14
N GLY A 650 11.39 -18.23 24.32
CA GLY A 650 10.11 -18.97 24.44
C GLY A 650 9.03 -18.30 25.30
N LYS A 651 9.27 -17.09 25.83
CA LYS A 651 8.26 -16.35 26.62
C LYS A 651 7.14 -15.85 25.73
N THR A 652 5.90 -16.01 26.17
CA THR A 652 4.72 -15.62 25.41
C THR A 652 4.20 -14.24 25.81
N ALA A 653 3.80 -13.44 24.83
CA ALA A 653 2.93 -12.29 24.99
C ALA A 653 1.65 -12.49 24.16
N LEU A 654 0.49 -12.11 24.68
CA LEU A 654 -0.76 -12.06 23.93
C LEU A 654 -1.17 -10.61 23.72
N VAL A 655 -1.25 -10.19 22.46
CA VAL A 655 -1.77 -8.87 22.10
C VAL A 655 -3.24 -8.99 21.73
N ILE A 656 -4.07 -8.09 22.26
CA ILE A 656 -5.52 -8.07 22.09
C ILE A 656 -5.96 -6.66 21.71
N VAL A 657 -6.83 -6.53 20.71
CA VAL A 657 -7.43 -5.26 20.31
C VAL A 657 -8.93 -5.44 20.05
N GLY A 658 -9.76 -4.64 20.70
CA GLY A 658 -11.16 -4.42 20.31
C GLY A 658 -11.23 -3.33 19.24
N THR A 659 -11.83 -3.61 18.08
CA THR A 659 -11.62 -2.79 16.87
C THR A 659 -12.45 -1.50 16.79
N GLY A 660 -13.15 -1.11 17.86
CA GLY A 660 -14.02 0.08 17.90
C GLY A 660 -15.39 -0.09 17.23
N GLY A 661 -16.23 0.95 17.33
CA GLY A 661 -17.61 0.97 16.83
C GLY A 661 -18.67 0.44 17.80
N GLY A 662 -18.31 0.31 19.07
CA GLY A 662 -19.15 -0.20 20.16
C GLY A 662 -18.42 -1.14 21.11
N GLU A 663 -19.17 -1.70 22.07
CA GLU A 663 -18.62 -2.55 23.12
C GLU A 663 -18.01 -3.84 22.55
N ALA A 664 -16.83 -4.20 23.07
CA ALA A 664 -16.15 -5.45 22.80
C ALA A 664 -16.22 -6.36 24.03
N ASP A 665 -16.53 -7.63 23.81
CA ASP A 665 -16.47 -8.71 24.81
C ASP A 665 -16.03 -9.97 24.06
N ALA A 666 -14.92 -10.56 24.46
CA ALA A 666 -14.46 -11.81 23.88
C ALA A 666 -13.75 -12.68 24.90
N VAL A 667 -13.92 -14.00 24.75
CA VAL A 667 -13.11 -14.99 25.46
C VAL A 667 -12.08 -15.56 24.51
N ILE A 668 -10.81 -15.39 24.86
CA ILE A 668 -9.65 -15.84 24.10
C ILE A 668 -9.06 -17.04 24.82
N THR A 669 -8.93 -18.15 24.12
CA THR A 669 -8.27 -19.37 24.62
C THR A 669 -6.87 -19.47 24.02
N VAL A 670 -5.86 -19.50 24.89
CA VAL A 670 -4.44 -19.67 24.55
C VAL A 670 -3.93 -20.96 25.20
N PRO A 671 -3.90 -22.09 24.45
CA PRO A 671 -3.48 -23.37 24.99
C PRO A 671 -2.07 -23.32 25.60
N GLY A 672 -1.92 -23.93 26.78
CA GLY A 672 -0.63 -24.03 27.48
C GLY A 672 -0.13 -22.73 28.12
N CYS A 673 -0.92 -21.65 28.09
CA CYS A 673 -0.53 -20.35 28.63
C CYS A 673 -1.54 -19.90 29.69
N ASP A 674 -1.43 -20.39 30.93
CA ASP A 674 -2.37 -20.08 32.03
C ASP A 674 -2.00 -18.82 32.83
N GLY A 675 -0.76 -18.36 32.72
CA GLY A 675 -0.16 -17.35 33.60
C GLY A 675 -0.05 -15.94 33.04
N LEU A 676 -0.66 -15.64 31.89
CA LEU A 676 -0.55 -14.33 31.26
C LEU A 676 -1.27 -13.25 32.07
N LYS A 677 -0.70 -12.05 32.14
CA LYS A 677 -1.25 -10.94 32.94
C LYS A 677 -1.44 -9.69 32.13
N SER A 678 -2.64 -9.13 32.22
CA SER A 678 -3.02 -7.86 31.62
C SER A 678 -2.13 -6.72 32.11
N GLU A 679 -1.57 -5.97 31.15
CA GLU A 679 -0.81 -4.75 31.41
C GLU A 679 -1.76 -3.54 31.58
N PHE A 680 -2.87 -3.50 30.85
CA PHE A 680 -3.75 -2.33 30.77
C PHE A 680 -5.11 -2.49 31.47
N GLY A 681 -5.37 -3.63 32.09
CA GLY A 681 -6.56 -3.88 32.91
C GLY A 681 -7.84 -4.22 32.15
N HIS A 682 -7.78 -4.47 30.84
CA HIS A 682 -8.95 -4.84 30.02
C HIS A 682 -9.27 -6.33 30.03
N THR A 683 -8.34 -7.16 30.53
CA THR A 683 -8.42 -8.61 30.39
C THR A 683 -8.37 -9.34 31.72
N GLU A 684 -9.43 -10.10 32.01
CA GLU A 684 -9.52 -10.99 33.15
C GLU A 684 -9.03 -12.40 32.79
N ASN A 685 -8.19 -13.00 33.64
CA ASN A 685 -7.78 -14.40 33.49
C ASN A 685 -8.85 -15.31 34.12
N LEU A 686 -9.49 -16.15 33.30
CA LEU A 686 -10.55 -17.08 33.71
C LEU A 686 -10.01 -18.47 34.11
N GLY A 687 -8.69 -18.67 34.04
CA GLY A 687 -8.03 -19.95 34.24
C GLY A 687 -8.05 -20.86 33.01
N ALA A 688 -7.22 -21.93 33.04
CA ALA A 688 -7.12 -22.93 31.98
C ALA A 688 -6.92 -22.32 30.57
N GLY A 689 -6.05 -21.32 30.48
CA GLY A 689 -5.65 -20.65 29.24
C GLY A 689 -6.71 -19.71 28.69
N LYS A 690 -7.74 -19.37 29.46
CA LYS A 690 -8.84 -18.51 29.00
C LYS A 690 -8.74 -17.11 29.56
N TYR A 691 -8.96 -16.12 28.70
CA TYR A 691 -8.85 -14.71 29.00
C TYR A 691 -10.07 -13.97 28.48
N ARG A 692 -10.76 -13.19 29.32
CA ARG A 692 -11.91 -12.38 28.91
C ARG A 692 -11.48 -10.93 28.74
N PHE A 693 -11.49 -10.44 27.51
CA PHE A 693 -11.25 -9.04 27.17
C PHE A 693 -12.57 -8.29 27.12
N THR A 694 -12.64 -7.09 27.73
CA THR A 694 -13.80 -6.20 27.63
C THR A 694 -13.40 -4.73 27.43
N SER A 695 -14.15 -4.03 26.60
CA SER A 695 -14.01 -2.58 26.41
C SER A 695 -15.33 -1.94 25.99
N LYS A 696 -15.49 -0.64 26.24
CA LYS A 696 -16.67 0.12 25.83
C LYS A 696 -16.63 0.55 24.36
N ASP A 697 -15.43 0.69 23.82
CA ASP A 697 -15.18 1.04 22.42
C ASP A 697 -13.77 0.55 21.99
N LEU A 698 -13.05 1.28 21.14
CA LEU A 698 -11.66 0.99 20.77
C LEU A 698 -10.80 0.92 22.03
N ALA A 699 -10.17 -0.24 22.25
CA ALA A 699 -9.21 -0.44 23.33
C ALA A 699 -8.28 -1.60 22.99
N SER A 700 -7.20 -1.71 23.74
CA SER A 700 -6.22 -2.78 23.58
C SER A 700 -5.60 -3.19 24.89
N ASP A 701 -5.15 -4.44 24.93
CA ASP A 701 -4.40 -5.01 26.03
C ASP A 701 -3.18 -5.77 25.51
N ILE A 702 -2.17 -5.89 26.37
CA ILE A 702 -1.03 -6.76 26.15
C ILE A 702 -0.89 -7.59 27.41
N LEU A 703 -0.88 -8.91 27.26
CA LEU A 703 -0.67 -9.81 28.36
C LEU A 703 0.70 -10.44 28.26
N PHE A 704 1.50 -10.31 29.31
CA PHE A 704 2.84 -10.91 29.38
C PHE A 704 2.86 -12.09 30.35
N GLU A 705 3.72 -13.07 30.08
CA GLU A 705 4.21 -13.97 31.13
C GLU A 705 4.97 -13.14 32.19
N LYS A 706 4.75 -13.43 33.48
CA LYS A 706 5.61 -12.84 34.51
C LYS A 706 7.04 -13.38 34.37
N PRO A 707 8.06 -12.58 34.72
CA PRO A 707 9.41 -13.08 34.89
C PRO A 707 9.50 -14.23 35.89
#